data_AF-A0AAF5D5K3-F1
#
_entry.id   AF-A0AAF5D5K3-F1
#
_cell.length_a   1.000
_cell.length_b   1.000
_cell.length_c   1.000
_cell.angle_alpha   90.00
_cell.angle_beta   90.00
_cell.angle_gamma   90.00
#
_symmetry.space_group_name_H-M   'P 1'
#
loop_
_entity.id
_entity.type
_entity.pdbx_description
1 polymer ?
#
loop_
_entity_poly.entity_id
_entity_poly.type
_entity_poly.pdbx_seq_one_letter_code
_entity_poly.pdbx_strand_id
1 'polypeptide(L)'
;MIIKKKLLDTTFIYSSDQLDLVNLLLNIKALPLDYIINIITDTLKDTGVRNSKQLPSTLQPTDKTYYGICNEVNLLELLHGCIKQLSIESREYKNLWNSLYPLFNEVPINNLPPRGIFLLFIIFSDYVRGYGSSNIIEDKSISSSMQSCCQRLTEGLNNIVGWQLESTTWLKRTLVVKQETATSGQGKVIDHSPSIDYNKMTSSTISDAAVSIRASTTSLTTAKLSSLEGPFDSKTTQINQSSSTSLSQLSFNPSLASTEKSKMSSNFRSSIKDTNTNKRDPINSTQALFLLSENLAELIDSICKSDDKEKLLQTLQTVWSNTLPFLRAKSARNSNFFLASSQFLASISSFNYMRSVWKKTTLDLLMDPNFFKMDVRALKQWLIIIDNLMTHDKTSFNNLLSRISTSQNSALSSFISSKEQEYELRAQALKRLAFVVLSSGMDQYAVNLPDIQERLSDNLKISQVPMIHAQVFTCYRVLLIRLKPTNFVSMWPSMITELVQVLLQIENQLSDLNSSMSDDLKCSKDEQWMQLYLSACKLLETLCTLPSGYISQFQMCHWAFVSSVGRNANDLFIPFAMRINNLLSEKYGKLSEKDRKELSASLREVKTLFNFGDLRPFFSALVDQHKTVAAGITGNQHEGQLREASCMNGTYSCKNSISRLESALYVDFAETWQFVMLNKSDWVSFFPKPTGGLSRNYSIWDIMTLDQNDMTQFHHMWFGIFIWTTIILTIVYAIAFIISFINLRHHSWVVFSFLPFLLLLIIPQFLLNLITCAIIAFTFSAGGKAITAWHCLGIGCVQSLFSIIFSYTRILQTL
;
A
#
# COMPACT_ATOMS: atom_id res chain seq x y z
N MET A 1 -9.99 -11.41 -6.07
CA MET A 1 -8.91 -11.89 -5.18
C MET A 1 -8.06 -13.00 -5.81
N ILE A 2 -8.65 -14.03 -6.42
CA ILE A 2 -7.91 -15.17 -7.03
C ILE A 2 -6.99 -14.75 -8.21
N ILE A 3 -7.41 -13.79 -9.05
CA ILE A 3 -6.61 -13.33 -10.20
C ILE A 3 -5.38 -12.50 -9.79
N LYS A 4 -5.45 -11.73 -8.68
CA LYS A 4 -4.31 -10.95 -8.17
C LYS A 4 -3.32 -11.80 -7.37
N LYS A 5 -3.77 -12.88 -6.70
CA LYS A 5 -2.87 -13.80 -5.99
C LYS A 5 -1.85 -14.43 -6.96
N LYS A 6 -2.31 -14.76 -8.17
CA LYS A 6 -1.47 -15.31 -9.25
C LYS A 6 -0.43 -14.33 -9.83
N LEU A 7 -0.56 -13.02 -9.60
CA LEU A 7 0.36 -12.00 -10.14
C LEU A 7 1.55 -11.72 -9.22
N LEU A 8 1.48 -12.16 -7.97
CA LEU A 8 2.50 -12.01 -6.92
C LEU A 8 3.12 -13.34 -6.49
N ASP A 9 2.61 -14.48 -6.96
CA ASP A 9 3.26 -15.78 -6.73
C ASP A 9 4.57 -15.81 -7.52
N THR A 10 5.67 -15.62 -6.81
CA THR A 10 7.06 -15.89 -7.20
C THR A 10 7.34 -17.38 -7.37
N THR A 11 6.41 -18.24 -6.94
CA THR A 11 6.51 -19.68 -7.03
C THR A 11 6.00 -20.17 -8.38
N PHE A 12 6.89 -20.79 -9.15
CA PHE A 12 6.52 -21.49 -10.38
C PHE A 12 5.91 -22.85 -10.00
N ILE A 13 4.57 -22.90 -10.00
CA ILE A 13 3.77 -24.09 -9.77
C ILE A 13 3.31 -24.64 -11.14
N TYR A 14 3.64 -25.90 -11.40
CA TYR A 14 3.29 -26.60 -12.64
C TYR A 14 2.03 -27.43 -12.44
N SER A 15 1.21 -27.53 -13.49
CA SER A 15 0.04 -28.41 -13.50
C SER A 15 0.46 -29.89 -13.48
N SER A 16 -0.46 -30.79 -13.08
CA SER A 16 -0.22 -32.24 -13.11
C SER A 16 0.21 -32.68 -14.50
N ASP A 17 -0.50 -32.24 -15.54
CA ASP A 17 -0.20 -32.60 -16.93
C ASP A 17 1.22 -32.16 -17.36
N GLN A 18 1.66 -30.98 -16.92
CA GLN A 18 3.02 -30.51 -17.19
C GLN A 18 4.06 -31.37 -16.47
N LEU A 19 3.79 -31.76 -15.23
CA LEU A 19 4.67 -32.65 -14.46
C LEU A 19 4.70 -34.06 -15.08
N ASP A 20 3.58 -34.58 -15.57
CA ASP A 20 3.54 -35.88 -16.24
C ASP A 20 4.35 -35.88 -17.55
N LEU A 21 4.29 -34.78 -18.30
CA LEU A 21 5.12 -34.60 -19.50
C LEU A 21 6.62 -34.56 -19.17
N VAL A 22 7.00 -33.86 -18.09
CA VAL A 22 8.39 -33.84 -17.61
C VAL A 22 8.83 -35.23 -17.14
N ASN A 23 7.99 -35.95 -16.40
CA ASN A 23 8.29 -37.31 -15.95
C ASN A 23 8.51 -38.25 -17.15
N LEU A 24 7.68 -38.12 -18.18
CA LEU A 24 7.82 -38.90 -19.40
C LEU A 24 9.15 -38.57 -20.10
N LEU A 25 9.53 -37.29 -20.18
CA LEU A 25 10.82 -36.85 -20.73
C LEU A 25 12.01 -37.45 -19.96
N LEU A 26 11.98 -37.39 -18.62
CA LEU A 26 13.04 -37.91 -17.75
C LEU A 26 13.20 -39.44 -17.85
N ASN A 27 12.14 -40.16 -18.19
CA ASN A 27 12.18 -41.62 -18.38
C ASN A 27 12.76 -42.06 -19.73
N ILE A 28 13.00 -41.13 -20.67
CA ILE A 28 13.62 -41.45 -21.98
C ILE A 28 15.13 -41.63 -21.78
N LYS A 29 15.57 -42.88 -21.61
CA LYS A 29 17.00 -43.23 -21.43
C LYS A 29 17.92 -42.72 -22.55
N ALA A 30 17.40 -42.53 -23.75
CA ALA A 30 18.16 -42.02 -24.90
C ALA A 30 18.44 -40.50 -24.81
N LEU A 31 17.81 -39.78 -23.88
CA LEU A 31 17.92 -38.32 -23.76
C LEU A 31 18.34 -37.94 -22.32
N PRO A 32 19.63 -38.06 -21.97
CA PRO A 32 20.12 -37.67 -20.66
C PRO A 32 19.82 -36.19 -20.35
N LEU A 33 19.50 -35.87 -19.09
CA LEU A 33 19.16 -34.50 -18.71
C LEU A 33 20.30 -33.51 -18.98
N ASP A 34 21.56 -33.93 -18.83
CA ASP A 34 22.75 -33.13 -19.18
C ASP A 34 22.71 -32.67 -20.65
N TYR A 35 22.30 -33.56 -21.55
CA TYR A 35 22.18 -33.25 -22.97
C TYR A 35 21.08 -32.21 -23.22
N ILE A 36 19.95 -32.33 -22.51
CA ILE A 36 18.85 -31.35 -22.58
C ILE A 36 19.32 -29.98 -22.08
N ILE A 37 20.04 -29.93 -20.96
CA ILE A 37 20.59 -28.69 -20.40
C ILE A 37 21.55 -28.02 -21.39
N ASN A 38 22.42 -28.79 -22.04
CA ASN A 38 23.36 -28.26 -23.02
C ASN A 38 22.64 -27.69 -24.26
N ILE A 39 21.61 -28.38 -24.79
CA ILE A 39 20.78 -27.87 -25.89
C ILE A 39 20.10 -26.56 -25.49
N ILE A 40 19.50 -26.50 -24.30
CA ILE A 40 18.84 -25.29 -23.81
C ILE A 40 19.88 -24.17 -23.70
N THR A 41 21.06 -24.45 -23.13
CA THR A 41 22.15 -23.48 -22.98
C THR A 41 22.58 -22.89 -24.32
N ASP A 42 22.81 -23.72 -25.34
CA ASP A 42 23.21 -23.27 -26.66
C ASP A 42 22.10 -22.46 -27.35
N THR A 43 20.85 -22.91 -27.22
CA THR A 43 19.68 -22.17 -27.74
C THR A 43 19.56 -20.78 -27.11
N LEU A 44 19.82 -20.65 -25.81
CA LEU A 44 19.78 -19.38 -25.08
C LEU A 44 21.01 -18.49 -25.33
N LYS A 45 22.14 -19.04 -25.79
CA LYS A 45 23.30 -18.24 -26.22
C LYS A 45 23.01 -17.54 -27.56
N ASP A 46 22.35 -18.24 -28.48
CA ASP A 46 22.03 -17.73 -29.82
C ASP A 46 21.00 -16.61 -29.84
N THR A 47 20.17 -16.48 -28.80
CA THR A 47 19.15 -15.43 -28.74
C THR A 47 19.75 -14.02 -28.61
N GLY A 48 20.99 -13.90 -28.13
CA GLY A 48 21.73 -12.64 -28.15
C GLY A 48 22.06 -12.10 -29.54
N VAL A 49 22.11 -12.97 -30.55
CA VAL A 49 22.45 -12.61 -31.94
C VAL A 49 21.23 -12.13 -32.73
N ARG A 50 20.02 -12.59 -32.37
CA ARG A 50 18.78 -12.27 -33.11
C ARG A 50 18.29 -10.83 -32.90
N ASN A 51 18.66 -10.18 -31.79
CA ASN A 51 18.28 -8.79 -31.51
C ASN A 51 19.23 -7.75 -32.17
N SER A 52 20.39 -8.17 -32.69
CA SER A 52 21.45 -7.29 -33.21
C SER A 52 21.63 -7.36 -34.72
N LYS A 53 21.06 -8.37 -35.40
CA LYS A 53 20.92 -8.40 -36.86
C LYS A 53 19.45 -8.32 -37.21
N GLN A 54 19.03 -7.24 -37.86
CA GLN A 54 17.80 -7.25 -38.66
C GLN A 54 17.88 -8.49 -39.56
N LEU A 55 17.04 -9.48 -39.27
CA LEU A 55 16.92 -10.68 -40.08
C LEU A 55 16.69 -10.24 -41.54
N PRO A 56 17.45 -10.74 -42.53
CA PRO A 56 17.22 -10.38 -43.92
C PRO A 56 15.77 -10.73 -44.27
N SER A 57 15.10 -9.76 -44.90
CA SER A 57 13.67 -9.72 -45.19
C SER A 57 13.26 -10.69 -46.29
N THR A 58 13.46 -12.00 -46.08
CA THR A 58 13.11 -13.04 -47.06
C THR A 58 12.23 -14.17 -46.52
N LEU A 59 11.63 -14.03 -45.34
CA LEU A 59 10.61 -14.97 -44.84
C LEU A 59 9.21 -14.34 -44.87
N GLN A 60 8.28 -15.04 -45.54
CA GLN A 60 6.88 -14.66 -45.77
C GLN A 60 6.13 -14.34 -44.46
N PRO A 61 5.06 -13.51 -44.50
CA PRO A 61 4.40 -13.02 -43.29
C PRO A 61 3.55 -14.06 -42.54
N THR A 62 3.44 -15.29 -43.03
CA THR A 62 2.51 -16.31 -42.51
C THR A 62 3.10 -17.20 -41.41
N ASP A 63 4.43 -17.28 -41.27
CA ASP A 63 5.10 -18.10 -40.22
C ASP A 63 5.61 -17.29 -39.02
N LYS A 64 5.45 -15.96 -39.05
CA LYS A 64 5.89 -15.06 -37.97
C LYS A 64 5.04 -15.17 -36.70
N THR A 65 3.87 -15.82 -36.78
CA THR A 65 2.89 -15.87 -35.69
C THR A 65 3.02 -17.10 -34.80
N TYR A 66 3.74 -18.16 -35.23
CA TYR A 66 3.95 -19.38 -34.43
C TYR A 66 5.31 -19.45 -33.72
N TYR A 67 6.38 -18.85 -34.28
CA TYR A 67 7.73 -18.85 -33.69
C TYR A 67 8.03 -17.65 -32.77
N GLY A 68 7.05 -16.76 -32.55
CA GLY A 68 7.19 -15.55 -31.74
C GLY A 68 6.81 -15.71 -30.26
N ILE A 69 6.34 -16.88 -29.85
CA ILE A 69 6.08 -17.20 -28.44
C ILE A 69 7.45 -17.41 -27.78
N CYS A 70 7.70 -16.80 -26.62
CA CYS A 70 9.00 -16.77 -25.95
C CYS A 70 9.58 -18.18 -25.66
N ASN A 71 10.18 -18.83 -26.66
CA ASN A 71 10.72 -20.19 -26.56
C ASN A 71 11.71 -20.30 -25.40
N GLU A 72 12.48 -19.24 -25.12
CA GLU A 72 13.40 -19.15 -24.00
C GLU A 72 12.74 -19.42 -22.64
N VAL A 73 11.56 -18.83 -22.40
CA VAL A 73 10.81 -18.99 -21.15
C VAL A 73 10.30 -20.42 -21.03
N ASN A 74 9.73 -20.97 -22.10
CA ASN A 74 9.19 -22.33 -22.10
C ASN A 74 10.29 -23.39 -21.89
N LEU A 75 11.47 -23.19 -22.49
CA LEU A 75 12.63 -24.07 -22.29
C LEU A 75 13.11 -24.05 -20.85
N LEU A 76 13.17 -22.86 -20.23
CA LEU A 76 13.54 -22.73 -18.82
C LEU A 76 12.47 -23.29 -17.87
N GLU A 77 11.18 -23.15 -18.20
CA GLU A 77 10.10 -23.78 -17.43
C GLU A 77 10.18 -25.30 -17.49
N LEU A 78 10.46 -25.87 -18.68
CA LEU A 78 10.69 -27.30 -18.83
C LEU A 78 11.87 -27.77 -17.98
N LEU A 79 12.99 -27.04 -18.02
CA LEU A 79 14.18 -27.37 -17.23
C LEU A 79 13.91 -27.32 -15.72
N HIS A 80 13.21 -26.27 -15.26
CA HIS A 80 12.84 -26.15 -13.84
C HIS A 80 11.92 -27.30 -13.41
N GLY A 81 10.95 -27.66 -14.25
CA GLY A 81 10.10 -28.83 -14.05
C GLY A 81 10.93 -30.12 -13.91
N CYS A 82 11.91 -30.33 -14.80
CA CYS A 82 12.82 -31.49 -14.75
C CYS A 82 13.55 -31.54 -13.41
N ILE A 83 14.27 -30.47 -13.03
CA ILE A 83 15.07 -30.43 -11.81
C ILE A 83 14.22 -30.68 -10.56
N LYS A 84 12.99 -30.17 -10.51
CA LYS A 84 12.07 -30.39 -9.39
C LYS A 84 11.62 -31.84 -9.19
N GLN A 85 11.68 -32.67 -10.23
CA GLN A 85 11.27 -34.08 -10.15
C GLN A 85 12.41 -35.04 -9.81
N LEU A 86 13.66 -34.57 -9.86
CA LEU A 86 14.80 -35.42 -9.54
C LEU A 86 14.90 -35.70 -8.04
N SER A 87 15.37 -36.91 -7.71
CA SER A 87 15.75 -37.25 -6.34
C SER A 87 17.04 -36.53 -5.96
N ILE A 88 16.93 -35.67 -4.94
CA ILE A 88 18.02 -34.84 -4.42
C ILE A 88 19.19 -35.67 -3.89
N GLU A 89 18.93 -36.90 -3.42
CA GLU A 89 19.95 -37.81 -2.86
C GLU A 89 20.80 -38.49 -3.95
N SER A 90 20.40 -38.40 -5.21
CA SER A 90 21.10 -39.08 -6.30
C SER A 90 22.46 -38.41 -6.62
N ARG A 91 23.47 -39.25 -6.91
CA ARG A 91 24.76 -38.75 -7.45
C ARG A 91 24.57 -38.01 -8.78
N GLU A 92 23.60 -38.43 -9.57
CA GLU A 92 23.25 -37.80 -10.83
C GLU A 92 22.87 -36.33 -10.62
N TYR A 93 22.05 -36.03 -9.60
CA TYR A 93 21.68 -34.65 -9.26
C TYR A 93 22.91 -33.77 -8.98
N LYS A 94 23.89 -34.26 -8.22
CA LYS A 94 25.12 -33.50 -7.92
C LYS A 94 25.99 -33.26 -9.17
N ASN A 95 26.02 -34.22 -10.09
CA ASN A 95 26.81 -34.13 -11.33
C ASN A 95 26.23 -33.14 -12.33
N LEU A 96 24.93 -32.81 -12.24
CA LEU A 96 24.28 -31.82 -13.11
C LEU A 96 24.92 -30.42 -13.02
N TRP A 97 25.66 -30.11 -11.96
CA TRP A 97 26.36 -28.83 -11.84
C TRP A 97 27.28 -28.56 -13.05
N ASN A 98 27.91 -29.60 -13.60
CA ASN A 98 28.80 -29.45 -14.76
C ASN A 98 28.05 -28.93 -16.00
N SER A 99 26.79 -29.33 -16.17
CA SER A 99 25.92 -28.88 -17.27
C SER A 99 25.21 -27.56 -16.93
N LEU A 100 24.86 -27.34 -15.67
CA LEU A 100 24.17 -26.13 -15.20
C LEU A 100 25.09 -24.92 -15.07
N TYR A 101 26.38 -25.12 -14.79
CA TYR A 101 27.32 -24.01 -14.63
C TYR A 101 27.44 -23.16 -15.92
N PRO A 102 27.63 -23.72 -17.13
CA PRO A 102 27.58 -22.95 -18.38
C PRO A 102 26.25 -22.22 -18.59
N LEU A 103 25.12 -22.83 -18.23
CA LEU A 103 23.80 -22.20 -18.31
C LEU A 103 23.75 -20.91 -17.48
N PHE A 104 24.21 -20.95 -16.23
CA PHE A 104 24.18 -19.78 -15.35
C PHE A 104 25.29 -18.76 -15.61
N ASN A 105 26.45 -19.21 -16.11
CA ASN A 105 27.64 -18.37 -16.26
C ASN A 105 27.80 -17.78 -17.66
N GLU A 106 27.30 -18.42 -18.72
CA GLU A 106 27.59 -18.02 -20.10
C GLU A 106 26.38 -17.41 -20.83
N VAL A 107 25.14 -17.80 -20.48
CA VAL A 107 23.93 -17.27 -21.14
C VAL A 107 23.84 -15.74 -21.01
N PRO A 108 23.59 -14.97 -22.09
CA PRO A 108 23.54 -13.51 -22.04
C PRO A 108 22.26 -13.01 -21.36
N ILE A 109 22.25 -13.01 -20.02
CA ILE A 109 21.07 -12.71 -19.19
C ILE A 109 20.35 -11.40 -19.56
N ASN A 110 21.08 -10.35 -19.95
CA ASN A 110 20.51 -9.05 -20.33
C ASN A 110 19.69 -9.09 -21.62
N ASN A 111 19.82 -10.15 -22.43
CA ASN A 111 19.08 -10.33 -23.67
C ASN A 111 17.80 -11.16 -23.49
N LEU A 112 17.66 -11.85 -22.35
CA LEU A 112 16.48 -12.64 -22.03
C LEU A 112 15.30 -11.73 -21.62
N PRO A 113 14.04 -12.16 -21.83
CA PRO A 113 12.89 -11.50 -21.23
C PRO A 113 12.97 -11.58 -19.70
N PRO A 114 12.35 -10.63 -18.95
CA PRO A 114 12.40 -10.61 -17.48
C PRO A 114 12.07 -11.96 -16.84
N ARG A 115 11.02 -12.62 -17.34
CA ARG A 115 10.59 -13.94 -16.85
C ARG A 115 11.64 -15.04 -17.07
N GLY A 116 12.45 -14.97 -18.12
CA GLY A 116 13.57 -15.89 -18.34
C GLY A 116 14.66 -15.70 -17.28
N ILE A 117 14.97 -14.46 -16.92
CA ILE A 117 15.92 -14.14 -15.85
C ILE A 117 15.38 -14.64 -14.50
N PHE A 118 14.07 -14.48 -14.25
CA PHE A 118 13.40 -14.98 -13.04
C PHE A 118 13.53 -16.50 -12.91
N LEU A 119 13.28 -17.22 -14.00
CA LEU A 119 13.40 -18.68 -14.04
C LEU A 119 14.85 -19.13 -13.83
N LEU A 120 15.84 -18.51 -14.48
CA LEU A 120 17.24 -18.85 -14.24
C LEU A 120 17.63 -18.69 -12.77
N PHE A 121 17.20 -17.60 -12.13
CA PHE A 121 17.48 -17.39 -10.71
C PHE A 121 16.79 -18.44 -9.83
N ILE A 122 15.51 -18.76 -10.07
CA ILE A 122 14.80 -19.79 -9.29
C ILE A 122 15.40 -21.18 -9.50
N ILE A 123 15.75 -21.55 -10.74
CA ILE A 123 16.40 -22.85 -11.00
C ILE A 123 17.72 -22.93 -10.24
N PHE A 124 18.51 -21.85 -10.24
CA PHE A 124 19.73 -21.77 -9.44
C PHE A 124 19.42 -21.90 -7.94
N SER A 125 18.42 -21.18 -7.43
CA SER A 125 18.03 -21.21 -6.01
C SER A 125 17.62 -22.61 -5.55
N ASP A 126 16.72 -23.26 -6.30
CA ASP A 126 16.23 -24.59 -5.99
C ASP A 126 17.35 -25.63 -6.13
N TYR A 127 18.24 -25.47 -7.13
CA TYR A 127 19.40 -26.35 -7.28
C TYR A 127 20.33 -26.29 -6.07
N VAL A 128 20.70 -25.08 -5.63
CA VAL A 128 21.56 -24.84 -4.45
C VAL A 128 20.94 -25.43 -3.19
N ARG A 129 19.62 -25.23 -2.97
CA ARG A 129 18.92 -25.77 -1.80
C ARG A 129 18.92 -27.30 -1.82
N GLY A 130 18.73 -27.93 -2.97
CA GLY A 130 18.84 -29.38 -3.13
C GLY A 130 20.28 -29.89 -2.96
N TYR A 131 21.29 -29.18 -3.46
CA TYR A 131 22.69 -29.61 -3.34
C TYR A 131 23.15 -29.68 -1.87
N GLY A 132 22.61 -28.79 -1.03
CA GLY A 132 22.81 -28.75 0.41
C GLY A 132 24.06 -27.96 0.82
N SER A 133 23.89 -27.02 1.74
CA SER A 133 24.94 -26.07 2.14
C SER A 133 26.22 -26.74 2.62
N SER A 134 26.13 -27.85 3.36
CA SER A 134 27.31 -28.62 3.82
C SER A 134 28.18 -29.10 2.65
N ASN A 135 27.57 -29.67 1.61
CA ASN A 135 28.27 -30.18 0.44
C ASN A 135 28.91 -29.04 -0.38
N ILE A 136 28.26 -27.89 -0.47
CA ILE A 136 28.79 -26.72 -1.21
C ILE A 136 30.02 -26.17 -0.50
N ILE A 137 29.90 -26.00 0.81
CA ILE A 137 30.90 -25.38 1.65
C ILE A 137 32.18 -26.24 1.71
N GLU A 138 32.06 -27.57 1.71
CA GLU A 138 33.21 -28.47 1.71
C GLU A 138 34.08 -28.34 0.43
N ASP A 139 33.46 -28.15 -0.72
CA ASP A 139 34.16 -28.01 -2.01
C ASP A 139 34.38 -26.54 -2.40
N LYS A 140 35.63 -26.08 -2.25
CA LYS A 140 36.02 -24.70 -2.57
C LYS A 140 35.79 -24.32 -4.04
N SER A 141 35.93 -25.27 -4.96
CA SER A 141 35.75 -25.02 -6.39
C SER A 141 34.28 -24.79 -6.72
N ILE A 142 33.41 -25.66 -6.20
CA ILE A 142 31.95 -25.56 -6.37
C ILE A 142 31.44 -24.29 -5.70
N SER A 143 31.82 -24.05 -4.43
CA SER A 143 31.45 -22.82 -3.71
C SER A 143 31.82 -21.56 -4.52
N SER A 144 33.07 -21.45 -4.99
CA SER A 144 33.51 -20.26 -5.76
C SER A 144 32.73 -20.08 -7.07
N SER A 145 32.45 -21.18 -7.78
CA SER A 145 31.68 -21.14 -9.03
C SER A 145 30.21 -20.76 -8.80
N MET A 146 29.59 -21.27 -7.73
CA MET A 146 28.22 -20.93 -7.32
C MET A 146 28.11 -19.48 -6.85
N GLN A 147 29.10 -18.96 -6.10
CA GLN A 147 29.15 -17.55 -5.69
C GLN A 147 29.18 -16.61 -6.91
N SER A 148 29.97 -16.95 -7.93
CA SER A 148 30.07 -16.19 -9.18
C SER A 148 28.73 -16.17 -9.93
N CYS A 149 28.06 -17.33 -10.03
CA CYS A 149 26.72 -17.43 -10.63
C CYS A 149 25.68 -16.63 -9.83
N CYS A 150 25.70 -16.74 -8.50
CA CYS A 150 24.80 -16.01 -7.60
C CYS A 150 24.93 -14.50 -7.81
N GLN A 151 26.15 -13.97 -7.86
CA GLN A 151 26.40 -12.55 -8.10
C GLN A 151 25.85 -12.11 -9.47
N ARG A 152 26.17 -12.85 -10.53
CA ARG A 152 25.74 -12.56 -11.90
C ARG A 152 24.22 -12.55 -12.05
N LEU A 153 23.54 -13.57 -11.54
CA LEU A 153 22.07 -13.67 -11.60
C LEU A 153 21.40 -12.60 -10.74
N THR A 154 21.96 -12.30 -9.57
CA THR A 154 21.49 -11.22 -8.69
C THR A 154 21.61 -9.85 -9.36
N GLU A 155 22.72 -9.58 -10.06
CA GLU A 155 22.90 -8.35 -10.83
C GLU A 155 21.86 -8.22 -11.94
N GLY A 156 21.56 -9.32 -12.64
CA GLY A 156 20.48 -9.38 -13.63
C GLY A 156 19.12 -8.97 -13.07
N LEU A 157 18.72 -9.52 -11.91
CA LEU A 157 17.48 -9.14 -11.24
C LEU A 157 17.52 -7.70 -10.70
N ASN A 158 18.64 -7.30 -10.10
CA ASN A 158 18.79 -5.96 -9.53
C ASN A 158 18.73 -4.85 -10.61
N ASN A 159 19.20 -5.15 -11.83
CA ASN A 159 19.03 -4.28 -12.99
C ASN A 159 17.54 -4.08 -13.35
N ILE A 160 16.72 -5.12 -13.26
CA ILE A 160 15.26 -5.06 -13.48
C ILE A 160 14.58 -4.24 -12.38
N VAL A 161 15.00 -4.40 -11.11
CA VAL A 161 14.54 -3.58 -9.99
C VAL A 161 14.85 -2.09 -10.23
N GLY A 162 16.06 -1.80 -10.72
CA GLY A 162 16.53 -0.45 -11.03
C GLY A 162 15.76 0.26 -12.15
N TRP A 163 14.95 -0.43 -12.95
CA TRP A 163 14.15 0.21 -14.00
C TRP A 163 13.16 1.26 -13.49
N GLN A 164 12.73 1.14 -12.23
CA GLN A 164 11.80 2.07 -11.59
C GLN A 164 12.50 3.19 -10.80
N LEU A 165 13.83 3.26 -10.84
CA LEU A 165 14.62 4.29 -10.19
C LEU A 165 15.07 5.35 -11.22
N GLU A 166 15.04 6.61 -10.82
CA GLU A 166 15.65 7.71 -11.57
C GLU A 166 17.17 7.54 -11.59
N SER A 167 17.80 7.84 -12.73
CA SER A 167 19.26 7.93 -12.81
C SER A 167 19.76 9.04 -11.89
N THR A 168 20.78 8.76 -11.08
CA THR A 168 21.44 9.79 -10.26
C THR A 168 22.04 10.87 -11.16
N THR A 169 21.66 12.13 -10.94
CA THR A 169 22.37 13.27 -11.54
C THR A 169 23.47 13.73 -10.59
N TRP A 170 24.48 14.45 -11.10
CA TRP A 170 25.59 14.95 -10.27
C TRP A 170 25.12 15.82 -9.07
N LEU A 171 23.93 16.43 -9.19
CA LEU A 171 23.25 17.19 -8.13
C LEU A 171 22.46 16.32 -7.14
N LYS A 172 22.00 15.12 -7.56
CA LYS A 172 21.08 14.26 -6.82
C LYS A 172 21.77 12.91 -6.57
N ARG A 173 22.67 12.89 -5.58
CA ARG A 173 23.45 11.70 -5.18
C ARG A 173 22.60 10.56 -4.58
N THR A 174 21.28 10.74 -4.44
CA THR A 174 20.36 9.75 -3.87
C THR A 174 19.37 9.31 -4.95
N LEU A 175 19.24 7.99 -5.14
CA LEU A 175 18.25 7.39 -6.03
C LEU A 175 16.82 7.75 -5.56
N VAL A 176 15.93 8.03 -6.52
CA VAL A 176 14.52 8.36 -6.28
C VAL A 176 13.63 7.49 -7.16
N VAL A 177 12.45 7.11 -6.68
CA VAL A 177 11.47 6.34 -7.45
C VAL A 177 10.87 7.21 -8.56
N LYS A 178 10.83 6.70 -9.79
CA LYS A 178 10.23 7.41 -10.94
C LYS A 178 8.78 7.78 -10.66
N GLN A 179 8.45 9.07 -10.76
CA GLN A 179 7.07 9.53 -10.77
C GLN A 179 6.58 9.55 -12.22
N GLU A 180 5.79 8.56 -12.64
CA GLU A 180 5.09 8.66 -13.93
C GLU A 180 4.12 9.85 -13.88
N THR A 181 4.46 10.92 -14.60
CA THR A 181 3.54 11.98 -14.99
C THR A 181 2.68 11.42 -16.12
N ALA A 182 1.36 11.46 -15.96
CA ALA A 182 0.41 11.08 -17.00
C ALA A 182 0.40 12.13 -18.13
N THR A 183 1.49 12.20 -18.89
CA THR A 183 1.65 13.01 -20.11
C THR A 183 2.67 12.32 -21.02
N SER A 184 2.29 11.18 -21.59
CA SER A 184 2.92 10.67 -22.82
C SER A 184 1.83 10.31 -23.83
N GLY A 185 1.21 11.37 -24.33
CA GLY A 185 0.28 11.35 -25.44
C GLY A 185 0.26 12.73 -26.08
N GLN A 186 1.25 13.05 -26.92
CA GLN A 186 1.07 13.80 -28.16
C GLN A 186 2.40 13.89 -28.92
N GLY A 187 2.28 13.68 -30.24
CA GLY A 187 3.38 13.60 -31.17
C GLY A 187 4.00 14.94 -31.52
N LYS A 188 5.14 14.82 -32.19
CA LYS A 188 5.83 15.82 -33.00
C LYS A 188 4.97 17.02 -33.41
N VAL A 189 5.35 18.21 -32.94
CA VAL A 189 5.28 19.42 -33.75
C VAL A 189 6.66 20.08 -33.68
N ILE A 190 7.27 20.14 -34.86
CA ILE A 190 8.43 20.93 -35.23
C ILE A 190 7.94 22.37 -35.31
N ASP A 191 8.67 23.35 -34.76
CA ASP A 191 8.83 24.65 -35.43
C ASP A 191 10.06 25.40 -34.92
N HIS A 192 10.79 25.96 -35.89
CA HIS A 192 12.03 26.71 -35.77
C HIS A 192 11.78 28.22 -35.58
N SER A 193 12.40 28.80 -34.54
CA SER A 193 13.19 30.09 -34.49
C SER A 193 12.57 31.44 -34.93
N PRO A 194 13.18 32.63 -34.63
CA PRO A 194 14.36 32.97 -33.80
C PRO A 194 14.21 34.20 -32.84
N SER A 195 15.29 34.45 -32.09
CA SER A 195 15.65 35.48 -31.08
C SER A 195 15.34 36.97 -31.37
N ILE A 196 15.00 37.75 -30.33
CA ILE A 196 15.50 39.13 -30.04
C ILE A 196 15.58 39.36 -28.50
N ASP A 197 16.75 39.83 -28.06
CA ASP A 197 17.13 40.23 -26.69
C ASP A 197 16.46 41.53 -26.19
N TYR A 198 16.23 41.65 -24.87
CA TYR A 198 16.47 42.89 -24.12
C TYR A 198 16.81 42.59 -22.64
N ASN A 199 18.01 43.03 -22.24
CA ASN A 199 18.52 43.11 -20.86
C ASN A 199 18.18 44.48 -20.22
N LYS A 200 17.75 44.53 -18.95
CA LYS A 200 18.31 45.36 -17.83
C LYS A 200 17.35 45.48 -16.61
N MET A 201 17.92 45.18 -15.43
CA MET A 201 17.94 45.93 -14.15
C MET A 201 16.83 47.00 -13.93
N THR A 202 16.06 47.07 -12.82
CA THR A 202 16.47 47.49 -11.46
C THR A 202 15.36 47.35 -10.38
N SER A 203 15.76 46.91 -9.19
CA SER A 203 15.35 47.26 -7.80
C SER A 203 13.90 47.60 -7.35
N SER A 204 13.50 46.85 -6.30
CA SER A 204 12.87 47.25 -5.01
C SER A 204 11.40 47.69 -4.94
N THR A 205 10.53 46.89 -4.29
CA THR A 205 9.96 47.15 -2.95
C THR A 205 9.04 46.00 -2.43
N ILE A 206 9.48 45.39 -1.32
CA ILE A 206 8.77 44.93 -0.10
C ILE A 206 7.24 44.66 -0.16
N SER A 207 6.81 43.41 0.05
CA SER A 207 6.13 42.84 1.26
C SER A 207 5.17 41.67 1.01
N ASP A 208 5.30 40.68 1.92
CA ASP A 208 4.32 39.73 2.43
C ASP A 208 4.11 38.30 1.88
N ALA A 209 4.04 37.41 2.88
CA ALA A 209 3.65 35.99 2.93
C ALA A 209 4.71 34.92 2.57
N ALA A 210 5.60 34.67 3.55
CA ALA A 210 6.41 33.47 3.67
C ALA A 210 5.65 32.35 4.42
N VAL A 211 5.59 31.15 3.83
CA VAL A 211 5.92 29.86 4.49
C VAL A 211 6.44 28.90 3.41
N SER A 212 7.76 28.85 3.25
CA SER A 212 8.45 27.73 2.61
C SER A 212 9.87 27.66 3.18
N ILE A 213 10.06 26.83 4.20
CA ILE A 213 11.39 26.51 4.72
C ILE A 213 11.97 25.40 3.85
N ARG A 214 12.91 25.81 3.00
CA ARG A 214 13.94 24.97 2.40
C ARG A 214 15.09 24.87 3.41
N ALA A 215 15.51 23.65 3.75
CA ALA A 215 16.84 23.40 4.28
C ALA A 215 17.75 22.89 3.13
N SER A 216 18.55 23.79 2.60
CA SER A 216 19.81 23.55 1.88
C SER A 216 20.63 24.80 2.22
N THR A 217 21.87 24.73 2.69
CA THR A 217 23.06 24.51 1.86
C THR A 217 24.32 24.57 2.72
N THR A 218 25.40 23.93 2.27
CA THR A 218 26.76 24.46 2.42
C THR A 218 27.44 24.49 1.03
N SER A 219 27.49 25.70 0.47
CA SER A 219 28.60 26.44 -0.19
C SER A 219 29.97 25.74 -0.37
N LEU A 220 30.91 26.14 -1.25
CA LEU A 220 31.11 27.12 -2.34
C LEU A 220 32.54 26.84 -2.85
N THR A 221 32.83 26.86 -4.15
CA THR A 221 33.99 27.58 -4.74
C THR A 221 33.80 27.75 -6.24
N THR A 222 34.24 28.91 -6.71
CA THR A 222 34.07 29.52 -8.03
C THR A 222 35.37 29.42 -8.85
N ALA A 223 35.25 29.27 -10.18
CA ALA A 223 36.18 29.91 -11.12
C ALA A 223 35.53 30.05 -12.51
N LYS A 224 35.76 31.22 -13.11
CA LYS A 224 35.33 31.75 -14.41
C LYS A 224 36.65 32.16 -15.11
N LEU A 225 36.93 31.83 -16.38
CA LEU A 225 37.05 32.80 -17.50
C LEU A 225 37.48 32.11 -18.83
N SER A 226 36.75 32.42 -19.93
CA SER A 226 37.14 32.87 -21.30
C SER A 226 38.30 32.26 -22.12
N SER A 227 38.03 31.76 -23.35
CA SER A 227 38.37 32.31 -24.72
C SER A 227 39.83 32.09 -25.19
N LEU A 228 40.26 31.85 -26.44
CA LEU A 228 39.75 31.85 -27.83
C LEU A 228 40.83 31.14 -28.72
N GLU A 229 40.50 30.84 -30.00
CA GLU A 229 41.38 30.62 -31.19
C GLU A 229 41.91 29.22 -31.59
N GLY A 230 41.70 28.86 -32.89
CA GLY A 230 42.07 27.61 -33.62
C GLY A 230 43.40 27.73 -34.39
N PRO A 231 43.59 27.20 -35.65
CA PRO A 231 42.71 26.40 -36.54
C PRO A 231 43.43 25.36 -37.51
N PHE A 232 42.63 24.71 -38.41
CA PHE A 232 42.91 24.03 -39.72
C PHE A 232 43.92 22.86 -39.86
N ASP A 233 43.49 21.70 -40.43
CA ASP A 233 43.72 21.31 -41.85
C ASP A 233 43.11 19.93 -42.29
N SER A 234 43.09 19.74 -43.61
CA SER A 234 42.30 18.93 -44.57
C SER A 234 42.62 17.42 -44.83
N LYS A 235 41.62 16.61 -45.29
CA LYS A 235 41.56 15.89 -46.63
C LYS A 235 40.50 14.76 -46.80
N THR A 236 39.57 15.02 -47.72
CA THR A 236 38.92 14.25 -48.83
C THR A 236 39.18 12.74 -49.08
N THR A 237 38.13 11.91 -49.31
CA THR A 237 37.83 11.17 -50.59
C THR A 237 36.49 10.35 -50.59
N GLN A 238 35.53 10.80 -51.42
CA GLN A 238 34.85 10.13 -52.56
C GLN A 238 34.05 8.79 -52.53
N ILE A 239 32.79 8.92 -53.02
CA ILE A 239 32.09 8.22 -54.15
C ILE A 239 31.04 7.10 -53.90
N ASN A 240 30.05 7.14 -54.79
CA ASN A 240 28.65 6.68 -54.86
C ASN A 240 28.44 5.42 -55.75
N GLN A 241 27.26 4.77 -55.61
CA GLN A 241 26.45 4.06 -56.66
C GLN A 241 27.02 2.77 -57.32
N SER A 242 26.29 1.79 -57.87
CA SER A 242 24.90 1.27 -57.86
C SER A 242 24.85 0.00 -58.76
N SER A 243 23.80 -0.85 -58.63
CA SER A 243 23.08 -1.60 -59.70
C SER A 243 23.21 -3.14 -59.90
N SER A 244 22.02 -3.79 -59.89
CA SER A 244 21.49 -4.85 -60.80
C SER A 244 21.92 -6.33 -60.58
N THR A 245 21.17 -7.43 -60.83
CA THR A 245 19.76 -7.81 -61.17
C THR A 245 19.67 -9.37 -61.18
N SER A 246 18.44 -9.94 -61.28
CA SER A 246 18.04 -11.28 -61.83
C SER A 246 18.06 -12.53 -60.90
N LEU A 247 17.15 -13.52 -60.92
CA LEU A 247 15.80 -13.77 -61.49
C LEU A 247 15.24 -15.12 -60.90
N SER A 248 13.91 -15.26 -60.89
CA SER A 248 13.08 -16.47 -61.15
C SER A 248 12.88 -17.65 -60.15
N GLN A 249 11.58 -17.82 -59.80
CA GLN A 249 10.72 -19.02 -60.02
C GLN A 249 10.77 -20.25 -59.08
N LEU A 250 9.71 -20.51 -58.30
CA LEU A 250 8.58 -21.42 -58.64
C LEU A 250 7.63 -21.68 -57.44
N SER A 251 6.35 -21.83 -57.78
CA SER A 251 5.16 -22.01 -56.96
C SER A 251 4.97 -23.47 -56.50
N PHE A 252 4.31 -23.73 -55.36
CA PHE A 252 3.32 -24.82 -55.19
C PHE A 252 2.50 -24.66 -53.90
N ASN A 253 1.18 -24.71 -54.06
CA ASN A 253 0.13 -25.06 -53.10
C ASN A 253 -0.77 -26.05 -53.91
N PRO A 254 -1.56 -27.00 -53.35
CA PRO A 254 -2.59 -26.71 -52.34
C PRO A 254 -3.08 -27.87 -51.40
N SER A 255 -3.76 -27.48 -50.31
CA SER A 255 -4.98 -28.04 -49.66
C SER A 255 -5.27 -29.56 -49.59
N LEU A 256 -5.68 -30.06 -48.39
CA LEU A 256 -7.08 -30.42 -48.08
C LEU A 256 -7.31 -30.89 -46.61
N ALA A 257 -8.58 -30.75 -46.19
CA ALA A 257 -9.32 -31.49 -45.15
C ALA A 257 -9.52 -30.85 -43.76
N SER A 258 -10.69 -30.24 -43.66
CA SER A 258 -11.48 -29.71 -42.54
C SER A 258 -11.96 -30.74 -41.51
N THR A 259 -12.12 -30.33 -40.24
CA THR A 259 -13.33 -30.64 -39.44
C THR A 259 -13.60 -29.58 -38.38
N GLU A 260 -14.88 -29.27 -38.19
CA GLU A 260 -15.50 -28.16 -37.49
C GLU A 260 -15.41 -28.20 -35.95
N LYS A 261 -15.39 -27.03 -35.27
CA LYS A 261 -16.39 -26.66 -34.23
C LYS A 261 -16.18 -25.28 -33.59
N SER A 262 -17.33 -24.60 -33.47
CA SER A 262 -17.74 -23.57 -32.49
C SER A 262 -17.39 -22.09 -32.75
N LYS A 263 -18.48 -21.33 -32.89
CA LYS A 263 -18.59 -19.87 -32.98
C LYS A 263 -18.44 -19.23 -31.60
N MET A 264 -17.48 -18.32 -31.43
CA MET A 264 -17.60 -17.13 -30.58
C MET A 264 -16.85 -15.97 -31.25
N SER A 265 -17.61 -15.05 -31.82
CA SER A 265 -17.14 -13.77 -32.34
C SER A 265 -17.18 -12.72 -31.23
N SER A 266 -16.05 -12.10 -30.89
CA SER A 266 -15.92 -10.63 -30.80
C SER A 266 -14.54 -10.19 -30.30
N ASN A 267 -13.85 -9.44 -31.16
CA ASN A 267 -13.00 -8.30 -30.83
C ASN A 267 -11.76 -8.51 -29.95
N PHE A 268 -10.66 -8.99 -30.56
CA PHE A 268 -9.31 -8.54 -30.20
C PHE A 268 -8.59 -8.06 -31.46
N ARG A 269 -8.75 -6.78 -31.76
CA ARG A 269 -7.89 -6.02 -32.68
C ARG A 269 -7.52 -4.71 -32.01
N SER A 270 -6.44 -4.71 -31.24
CA SER A 270 -5.67 -3.49 -30.96
C SER A 270 -4.26 -3.82 -30.47
N SER A 271 -3.29 -3.19 -31.15
CA SER A 271 -1.89 -2.99 -30.80
C SER A 271 -0.87 -4.11 -31.09
N ILE A 272 -0.66 -4.36 -32.38
CA ILE A 272 0.67 -4.68 -32.93
C ILE A 272 1.38 -3.35 -33.22
N LYS A 273 1.91 -2.72 -32.18
CA LYS A 273 2.96 -1.69 -32.22
C LYS A 273 3.40 -1.50 -30.76
N ASP A 274 4.69 -1.74 -30.50
CA ASP A 274 5.50 -1.29 -29.34
C ASP A 274 6.34 -2.42 -28.69
N THR A 275 7.47 -2.78 -29.33
CA THR A 275 8.45 -3.75 -28.83
C THR A 275 9.51 -3.15 -27.89
N ASN A 276 9.47 -1.85 -27.58
CA ASN A 276 10.47 -1.20 -26.73
C ASN A 276 9.95 -0.68 -25.38
N THR A 277 8.64 -0.51 -25.19
CA THR A 277 8.05 0.01 -23.93
C THR A 277 7.70 -1.09 -22.93
N ASN A 278 7.37 -2.31 -23.40
CA ASN A 278 7.10 -3.47 -22.54
C ASN A 278 8.33 -3.98 -21.76
N LYS A 279 9.55 -3.54 -22.11
CA LYS A 279 10.77 -3.97 -21.44
C LYS A 279 10.93 -3.41 -20.02
N ARG A 280 10.16 -2.42 -19.56
CA ARG A 280 10.34 -1.79 -18.24
C ARG A 280 9.06 -1.69 -17.41
N ASP A 281 8.21 -2.70 -17.51
CA ASP A 281 6.97 -2.78 -16.73
C ASP A 281 7.25 -2.81 -15.20
N PRO A 282 6.63 -1.95 -14.38
CA PRO A 282 6.76 -1.98 -12.93
C PRO A 282 6.37 -3.33 -12.30
N ILE A 283 5.52 -4.13 -12.94
CA ILE A 283 5.17 -5.47 -12.47
C ILE A 283 6.41 -6.36 -12.46
N ASN A 284 7.19 -6.36 -13.54
CA ASN A 284 8.43 -7.14 -13.63
C ASN A 284 9.46 -6.68 -12.58
N SER A 285 9.62 -5.36 -12.39
CA SER A 285 10.51 -4.82 -11.36
C SER A 285 10.08 -5.21 -9.94
N THR A 286 8.77 -5.23 -9.68
CA THR A 286 8.21 -5.65 -8.39
C THR A 286 8.47 -7.15 -8.16
N GLN A 287 8.22 -8.00 -9.16
CA GLN A 287 8.46 -9.44 -9.09
C GLN A 287 9.94 -9.79 -8.89
N ALA A 288 10.84 -9.10 -9.59
CA ALA A 288 12.28 -9.26 -9.40
C ALA A 288 12.68 -8.98 -7.95
N LEU A 289 12.12 -7.94 -7.33
CA LEU A 289 12.40 -7.60 -5.94
C LEU A 289 11.83 -8.64 -4.96
N PHE A 290 10.64 -9.19 -5.22
CA PHE A 290 10.11 -10.29 -4.41
C PHE A 290 10.99 -11.54 -4.50
N LEU A 291 11.46 -11.91 -5.71
CA LEU A 291 12.36 -13.04 -5.89
C LEU A 291 13.67 -12.88 -5.11
N LEU A 292 14.26 -11.68 -5.16
CA LEU A 292 15.43 -11.35 -4.35
C LEU A 292 15.12 -11.41 -2.85
N SER A 293 13.95 -10.92 -2.43
CA SER A 293 13.51 -10.94 -1.03
C SER A 293 13.37 -12.34 -0.44
N GLU A 294 12.90 -13.29 -1.24
CA GLU A 294 12.62 -14.65 -0.78
C GLU A 294 13.86 -15.54 -0.76
N ASN A 295 14.82 -15.31 -1.67
CA ASN A 295 15.89 -16.28 -1.90
C ASN A 295 17.30 -15.75 -1.64
N LEU A 296 17.58 -14.45 -1.83
CA LEU A 296 18.97 -13.97 -1.87
C LEU A 296 19.72 -14.15 -0.55
N ALA A 297 19.09 -13.84 0.59
CA ALA A 297 19.77 -13.92 1.88
C ALA A 297 20.15 -15.37 2.24
N GLU A 298 19.20 -16.31 2.06
CA GLU A 298 19.43 -17.74 2.27
C GLU A 298 20.45 -18.32 1.30
N LEU A 299 20.42 -17.88 0.03
CA LEU A 299 21.42 -18.30 -0.96
C LEU A 299 22.83 -17.90 -0.56
N ILE A 300 23.04 -16.64 -0.16
CA ILE A 300 24.34 -16.16 0.29
C ILE A 300 24.83 -16.96 1.49
N ASP A 301 23.96 -17.26 2.45
CA ASP A 301 24.33 -18.05 3.62
C ASP A 301 24.65 -19.52 3.27
N SER A 302 23.96 -20.09 2.27
CA SER A 302 24.15 -21.49 1.85
C SER A 302 25.44 -21.73 1.06
N ILE A 303 25.95 -20.72 0.34
CA ILE A 303 27.11 -20.86 -0.56
C ILE A 303 28.44 -20.35 0.03
N CYS A 304 28.41 -19.66 1.18
CA CYS A 304 29.60 -19.02 1.78
C CYS A 304 30.07 -19.67 3.08
N LYS A 305 31.38 -19.91 3.21
CA LYS A 305 32.05 -20.02 4.51
C LYS A 305 32.09 -18.67 5.21
N SER A 306 32.24 -18.66 6.54
CA SER A 306 32.37 -17.44 7.36
C SER A 306 33.33 -16.41 6.77
N ASP A 307 34.45 -16.87 6.21
CA ASP A 307 35.57 -16.03 5.80
C ASP A 307 35.36 -15.40 4.41
N ASP A 308 34.49 -15.98 3.57
CA ASP A 308 34.23 -15.51 2.19
C ASP A 308 33.06 -14.51 2.11
N LYS A 309 32.40 -14.21 3.24
CA LYS A 309 31.14 -13.44 3.28
C LYS A 309 31.28 -11.98 2.80
N GLU A 310 32.48 -11.40 2.75
CA GLU A 310 32.70 -10.00 2.36
C GLU A 310 32.33 -9.69 0.90
N LYS A 311 32.69 -10.56 -0.06
CA LYS A 311 32.44 -10.30 -1.49
C LYS A 311 30.96 -10.29 -1.83
N LEU A 312 30.20 -11.23 -1.25
CA LEU A 312 28.76 -11.29 -1.44
C LEU A 312 28.01 -10.24 -0.62
N LEU A 313 28.59 -9.74 0.46
CA LEU A 313 28.06 -8.57 1.17
C LEU A 313 28.05 -7.33 0.26
N GLN A 314 29.04 -7.16 -0.62
CA GLN A 314 29.03 -6.08 -1.61
C GLN A 314 27.88 -6.24 -2.62
N THR A 315 27.60 -7.47 -3.06
CA THR A 315 26.43 -7.76 -3.92
C THR A 315 25.14 -7.39 -3.19
N LEU A 316 25.01 -7.78 -1.93
CA LEU A 316 23.86 -7.45 -1.08
C LEU A 316 23.71 -5.94 -0.88
N GLN A 317 24.81 -5.23 -0.64
CA GLN A 317 24.84 -3.77 -0.49
C GLN A 317 24.31 -3.06 -1.74
N THR A 318 24.65 -3.55 -2.93
CA THR A 318 24.17 -3.00 -4.21
C THR A 318 22.67 -3.22 -4.41
N VAL A 319 22.12 -4.37 -3.99
CA VAL A 319 20.66 -4.60 -4.01
C VAL A 319 19.99 -3.69 -2.97
N TRP A 320 20.56 -3.58 -1.78
CA TRP A 320 20.04 -2.72 -0.72
C TRP A 320 19.99 -1.24 -1.13
N SER A 321 21.03 -0.72 -1.78
CA SER A 321 21.06 0.67 -2.25
C SER A 321 19.96 1.00 -3.26
N ASN A 322 19.60 0.03 -4.12
CA ASN A 322 18.50 0.17 -5.08
C ASN A 322 17.12 -0.03 -4.41
N THR A 323 17.07 -0.80 -3.33
CA THR A 323 15.82 -1.12 -2.63
C THR A 323 15.39 -0.01 -1.68
N LEU A 324 16.35 0.68 -1.07
CA LEU A 324 16.11 1.71 -0.04
C LEU A 324 15.21 2.89 -0.50
N PRO A 325 15.31 3.43 -1.73
CA PRO A 325 14.40 4.47 -2.22
C PRO A 325 12.92 4.07 -2.16
N PHE A 326 12.58 2.80 -2.42
CA PHE A 326 11.21 2.32 -2.33
C PHE A 326 10.69 2.32 -0.88
N LEU A 327 11.55 2.13 0.13
CA LEU A 327 11.16 2.26 1.55
C LEU A 327 10.96 3.71 1.97
N ARG A 328 11.66 4.65 1.34
CA ARG A 328 11.50 6.10 1.59
C ARG A 328 10.32 6.71 0.84
N ALA A 329 9.96 6.16 -0.32
CA ALA A 329 8.87 6.64 -1.14
C ALA A 329 7.49 6.22 -0.57
N LYS A 330 6.97 7.01 0.37
CA LYS A 330 5.71 6.74 1.03
C LYS A 330 4.50 7.09 0.14
N SER A 331 4.12 6.21 -0.80
CA SER A 331 2.98 6.41 -1.72
C SER A 331 2.18 5.12 -2.00
N ALA A 332 0.87 5.25 -2.23
CA ALA A 332 -0.03 4.16 -2.62
C ALA A 332 0.44 3.43 -3.89
N ARG A 333 0.96 4.18 -4.88
CA ARG A 333 1.47 3.63 -6.15
C ARG A 333 2.71 2.76 -5.94
N ASN A 334 3.48 3.07 -4.90
CA ASN A 334 4.70 2.37 -4.50
C ASN A 334 4.42 1.21 -3.51
N SER A 335 3.16 0.94 -3.16
CA SER A 335 2.82 -0.02 -2.09
C SER A 335 3.39 -1.42 -2.29
N ASN A 336 3.39 -1.95 -3.52
CA ASN A 336 3.95 -3.27 -3.81
C ASN A 336 5.49 -3.28 -3.71
N PHE A 337 6.17 -2.25 -4.21
CA PHE A 337 7.62 -2.10 -4.04
C PHE A 337 7.97 -1.93 -2.57
N PHE A 338 7.23 -1.10 -1.82
CA PHE A 338 7.42 -0.92 -0.38
C PHE A 338 7.30 -2.25 0.37
N LEU A 339 6.30 -3.08 0.02
CA LEU A 339 6.13 -4.41 0.59
C LEU A 339 7.30 -5.34 0.24
N ALA A 340 7.67 -5.43 -1.03
CA ALA A 340 8.78 -6.27 -1.49
C ALA A 340 10.12 -5.84 -0.85
N SER A 341 10.37 -4.54 -0.74
CA SER A 341 11.52 -3.97 -0.04
C SER A 341 11.51 -4.28 1.46
N SER A 342 10.34 -4.24 2.10
CA SER A 342 10.20 -4.58 3.51
C SER A 342 10.46 -6.07 3.74
N GLN A 343 9.98 -6.93 2.83
CA GLN A 343 10.27 -8.36 2.86
C GLN A 343 11.76 -8.65 2.63
N PHE A 344 12.41 -7.92 1.71
CA PHE A 344 13.85 -8.04 1.50
C PHE A 344 14.63 -7.66 2.75
N LEU A 345 14.26 -6.55 3.40
CA LEU A 345 14.87 -6.13 4.66
C LEU A 345 14.64 -7.15 5.78
N ALA A 346 13.44 -7.74 5.89
CA ALA A 346 13.15 -8.79 6.86
C ALA A 346 14.05 -10.02 6.64
N SER A 347 14.18 -10.45 5.38
CA SER A 347 15.04 -11.57 4.97
C SER A 347 16.51 -11.35 5.38
N ILE A 348 17.12 -10.23 4.99
CA ILE A 348 18.52 -9.94 5.33
C ILE A 348 18.72 -9.64 6.83
N SER A 349 17.68 -9.18 7.54
CA SER A 349 17.77 -8.89 8.98
C SER A 349 17.89 -10.14 9.84
N SER A 350 17.46 -11.30 9.31
CA SER A 350 17.53 -12.59 10.00
C SER A 350 18.97 -13.12 10.13
N PHE A 351 19.92 -12.55 9.39
CA PHE A 351 21.33 -12.93 9.41
C PHE A 351 22.18 -11.83 10.08
N ASN A 352 22.69 -12.10 11.28
CA ASN A 352 23.41 -11.09 12.08
C ASN A 352 24.67 -10.53 11.39
N TYR A 353 25.39 -11.32 10.59
CA TYR A 353 26.57 -10.84 9.85
C TYR A 353 26.22 -9.83 8.74
N MET A 354 24.98 -9.82 8.25
CA MET A 354 24.50 -8.85 7.24
C MET A 354 24.12 -7.50 7.86
N ARG A 355 24.14 -7.38 9.19
CA ARG A 355 23.64 -6.22 9.94
C ARG A 355 24.31 -4.89 9.57
N SER A 356 25.58 -4.92 9.17
CA SER A 356 26.33 -3.73 8.75
C SER A 356 25.72 -3.05 7.51
N VAL A 357 25.02 -3.79 6.64
CA VAL A 357 24.39 -3.29 5.40
C VAL A 357 23.17 -2.42 5.69
N TRP A 358 22.33 -2.85 6.65
CA TRP A 358 20.97 -2.31 6.79
C TRP A 358 20.71 -1.55 8.10
N LYS A 359 21.46 -1.80 9.18
CA LYS A 359 21.16 -1.29 10.53
C LYS A 359 20.95 0.22 10.57
N LYS A 360 21.94 0.97 10.09
CA LYS A 360 21.94 2.45 10.16
C LYS A 360 20.71 3.03 9.47
N THR A 361 20.50 2.62 8.21
CA THR A 361 19.36 3.08 7.41
C THR A 361 18.01 2.64 7.98
N THR A 362 17.96 1.50 8.68
CA THR A 362 16.73 1.00 9.29
C THR A 362 16.36 1.78 10.56
N LEU A 363 17.35 2.18 11.37
CA LEU A 363 17.14 3.11 12.48
C LEU A 363 16.62 4.46 11.96
N ASP A 364 17.20 4.98 10.87
CA ASP A 364 16.72 6.23 10.25
C ASP A 364 15.27 6.10 9.78
N LEU A 365 14.90 4.97 9.16
CA LEU A 365 13.52 4.69 8.73
C LEU A 365 12.55 4.57 9.91
N LEU A 366 12.95 3.91 11.00
CA LEU A 366 12.12 3.81 12.22
C LEU A 366 11.82 5.19 12.83
N MET A 367 12.80 6.10 12.76
CA MET A 367 12.66 7.47 13.27
C MET A 367 11.91 8.41 12.31
N ASP A 368 11.59 7.97 11.09
CA ASP A 368 10.82 8.77 10.13
C ASP A 368 9.42 9.09 10.70
N PRO A 369 8.92 10.34 10.60
CA PRO A 369 7.57 10.70 11.06
C PRO A 369 6.46 9.92 10.35
N ASN A 370 6.69 9.54 9.09
CA ASN A 370 5.77 8.75 8.27
C ASN A 370 6.09 7.25 8.30
N PHE A 371 6.83 6.77 9.30
CA PHE A 371 7.22 5.37 9.41
C PHE A 371 6.01 4.44 9.22
N PHE A 372 4.95 4.68 10.00
CA PHE A 372 3.73 3.89 10.05
C PHE A 372 2.82 3.99 8.82
N LYS A 373 3.13 4.87 7.85
CA LYS A 373 2.43 4.91 6.55
C LYS A 373 2.78 3.67 5.74
N MET A 374 2.05 2.59 5.99
CA MET A 374 2.22 1.28 5.37
C MET A 374 0.95 0.42 5.52
N ASP A 375 0.84 -0.64 4.73
CA ASP A 375 -0.21 -1.64 4.90
C ASP A 375 0.16 -2.69 5.96
N VAL A 376 -0.83 -3.48 6.40
CA VAL A 376 -0.62 -4.52 7.43
C VAL A 376 0.38 -5.59 6.98
N ARG A 377 0.48 -5.86 5.67
CA ARG A 377 1.42 -6.86 5.14
C ARG A 377 2.86 -6.38 5.33
N ALA A 378 3.15 -5.13 4.99
CA ALA A 378 4.46 -4.55 5.21
C ALA A 378 4.74 -4.38 6.72
N LEU A 379 3.74 -3.99 7.51
CA LEU A 379 3.86 -3.89 8.97
C LEU A 379 4.35 -5.21 9.59
N LYS A 380 3.81 -6.35 9.15
CA LYS A 380 4.26 -7.67 9.61
C LYS A 380 5.73 -7.95 9.29
N GLN A 381 6.23 -7.50 8.14
CA GLN A 381 7.66 -7.59 7.83
C GLN A 381 8.47 -6.71 8.79
N TRP A 382 7.97 -5.51 9.08
CA TRP A 382 8.62 -4.60 10.02
C TRP A 382 8.66 -5.10 11.46
N LEU A 383 7.71 -5.93 11.91
CA LEU A 383 7.82 -6.59 13.23
C LEU A 383 9.09 -7.46 13.30
N ILE A 384 9.36 -8.27 12.27
CA ILE A 384 10.57 -9.11 12.19
C ILE A 384 11.83 -8.24 12.18
N ILE A 385 11.82 -7.17 11.37
CA ILE A 385 12.97 -6.26 11.23
C ILE A 385 13.30 -5.57 12.55
N ILE A 386 12.28 -5.07 13.26
CA ILE A 386 12.47 -4.35 14.52
C ILE A 386 12.91 -5.30 15.63
N ASP A 387 12.38 -6.51 15.68
CA ASP A 387 12.87 -7.54 16.61
C ASP A 387 14.37 -7.80 16.38
N ASN A 388 14.76 -8.12 15.14
CA ASN A 388 16.16 -8.34 14.78
C ASN A 388 17.05 -7.11 15.04
N LEU A 389 16.51 -5.89 14.85
CA LEU A 389 17.22 -4.65 15.12
C LEU A 389 17.52 -4.48 16.61
N MET A 390 16.53 -4.72 17.47
CA MET A 390 16.59 -4.43 18.90
C MET A 390 17.21 -5.56 19.72
N THR A 391 16.96 -6.82 19.36
CA THR A 391 17.47 -8.00 20.06
C THR A 391 19.01 -8.04 20.08
N HIS A 392 19.65 -7.54 19.02
CA HIS A 392 21.11 -7.49 18.91
C HIS A 392 21.74 -6.13 19.29
N ASP A 393 20.97 -5.17 19.82
CA ASP A 393 21.50 -3.87 20.23
C ASP A 393 20.69 -3.18 21.31
N LYS A 394 21.08 -3.44 22.57
CA LYS A 394 20.48 -2.81 23.76
C LYS A 394 20.62 -1.28 23.75
N THR A 395 21.64 -0.71 23.08
CA THR A 395 21.81 0.74 23.04
C THR A 395 20.72 1.43 22.24
N SER A 396 20.23 0.80 21.16
CA SER A 396 19.16 1.33 20.31
C SER A 396 17.85 1.47 21.09
N PHE A 397 17.51 0.49 21.93
CA PHE A 397 16.32 0.56 22.77
C PHE A 397 16.42 1.67 23.83
N ASN A 398 17.56 1.77 24.52
CA ASN A 398 17.78 2.84 25.50
C ASN A 398 17.75 4.24 24.87
N ASN A 399 18.28 4.37 23.64
CA ASN A 399 18.19 5.60 22.87
C ASN A 399 16.75 5.97 22.46
N LEU A 400 15.87 4.98 22.29
CA LEU A 400 14.45 5.23 22.05
C LEU A 400 13.76 5.70 23.35
N LEU A 401 14.02 5.03 24.47
CA LEU A 401 13.48 5.41 25.78
C LEU A 401 13.89 6.83 26.19
N SER A 402 15.14 7.23 25.93
CA SER A 402 15.63 8.57 26.28
C SER A 402 14.93 9.69 25.51
N ARG A 403 14.41 9.42 24.30
CA ARG A 403 13.64 10.39 23.50
C ARG A 403 12.21 10.63 24.03
N ILE A 404 11.69 9.74 24.87
CA ILE A 404 10.36 9.89 25.48
C ILE A 404 10.42 10.83 26.70
N SER A 405 11.59 10.95 27.33
CA SER A 405 11.82 11.81 28.50
C SER A 405 11.65 13.30 28.22
N THR A 406 11.16 14.01 29.23
CA THR A 406 11.06 15.48 29.35
C THR A 406 12.40 16.19 29.64
N SER A 407 13.55 15.51 29.58
CA SER A 407 14.81 16.05 30.11
C SER A 407 15.49 17.07 29.17
N GLN A 408 15.08 18.33 29.33
CA GLN A 408 15.92 19.51 29.62
C GLN A 408 17.22 19.77 28.84
N ASN A 409 17.38 19.35 27.57
CA ASN A 409 18.64 19.65 26.86
C ASN A 409 18.60 20.64 25.71
N SER A 410 17.58 21.50 25.64
CA SER A 410 17.75 22.75 24.91
C SER A 410 16.73 23.80 25.31
N ALA A 411 17.10 24.63 26.29
CA ALA A 411 16.39 25.88 26.60
C ALA A 411 16.24 26.77 25.34
N LEU A 412 17.08 26.59 24.32
CA LEU A 412 16.98 27.29 23.04
C LEU A 412 15.95 26.67 22.08
N SER A 413 15.72 25.35 22.12
CA SER A 413 14.71 24.70 21.27
C SER A 413 13.26 25.07 21.63
N SER A 414 13.01 25.31 22.92
CA SER A 414 11.70 25.69 23.45
C SER A 414 11.24 27.09 22.99
N PHE A 415 12.15 27.95 22.53
CA PHE A 415 11.79 29.26 21.97
C PHE A 415 11.38 29.20 20.49
N ILE A 416 11.70 28.11 19.79
CA ILE A 416 11.55 28.01 18.32
C ILE A 416 10.49 26.99 17.90
N SER A 417 10.23 25.93 18.69
CA SER A 417 9.15 24.97 18.40
C SER A 417 7.90 25.24 19.25
N SER A 418 6.72 25.15 18.65
CA SER A 418 5.46 25.20 19.41
C SER A 418 5.36 24.02 20.39
N LYS A 419 4.76 24.24 21.57
CA LYS A 419 4.50 23.16 22.55
C LYS A 419 3.73 21.99 21.93
N GLU A 420 2.85 22.26 20.98
CA GLU A 420 2.07 21.26 20.26
C GLU A 420 2.96 20.31 19.44
N GLN A 421 4.01 20.84 18.80
CA GLN A 421 4.98 20.03 18.07
C GLN A 421 5.79 19.12 19.02
N GLU A 422 6.12 19.61 20.22
CA GLU A 422 6.79 18.80 21.25
C GLU A 422 5.91 17.63 21.71
N TYR A 423 4.60 17.87 21.89
CA TYR A 423 3.64 16.82 22.24
C TYR A 423 3.47 15.78 21.13
N GLU A 424 3.43 16.21 19.87
CA GLU A 424 3.38 15.32 18.72
C GLU A 424 4.62 14.41 18.66
N LEU A 425 5.81 14.98 18.87
CA LEU A 425 7.05 14.18 18.93
C LEU A 425 7.04 13.16 20.07
N ARG A 426 6.51 13.51 21.24
CA ARG A 426 6.33 12.56 22.37
C ARG A 426 5.35 11.45 22.03
N ALA A 427 4.19 11.79 21.47
CA ALA A 427 3.19 10.81 21.07
C ALA A 427 3.78 9.83 20.05
N GLN A 428 4.51 10.31 19.05
CA GLN A 428 5.17 9.43 18.08
C GLN A 428 6.28 8.57 18.71
N ALA A 429 7.01 9.07 19.70
CA ALA A 429 8.01 8.28 20.43
C ALA A 429 7.36 7.15 21.24
N LEU A 430 6.24 7.42 21.92
CA LEU A 430 5.43 6.41 22.61
C LEU A 430 4.86 5.37 21.63
N LYS A 431 4.34 5.80 20.48
CA LYS A 431 3.87 4.90 19.42
C LYS A 431 4.99 3.96 18.95
N ARG A 432 6.20 4.48 18.75
CA ARG A 432 7.37 3.66 18.39
C ARG A 432 7.78 2.69 19.51
N LEU A 433 7.74 3.11 20.78
CA LEU A 433 7.98 2.22 21.92
C LEU A 433 6.99 1.05 21.93
N ALA A 434 5.70 1.34 21.79
CA ALA A 434 4.67 0.33 21.72
C ALA A 434 4.91 -0.64 20.55
N PHE A 435 5.31 -0.13 19.37
CA PHE A 435 5.62 -0.98 18.22
C PHE A 435 6.85 -1.88 18.45
N VAL A 436 7.90 -1.36 19.11
CA VAL A 436 9.10 -2.13 19.45
C VAL A 436 8.78 -3.26 20.42
N VAL A 437 8.01 -2.99 21.47
CA VAL A 437 7.58 -4.03 22.41
C VAL A 437 6.66 -5.05 21.72
N LEU A 438 5.78 -4.62 20.82
CA LEU A 438 4.92 -5.53 20.05
C LEU A 438 5.73 -6.48 19.15
N SER A 439 6.86 -6.01 18.61
CA SER A 439 7.75 -6.78 17.75
C SER A 439 8.49 -7.88 18.50
N SER A 440 8.69 -7.71 19.80
CA SER A 440 9.50 -8.60 20.64
C SER A 440 8.81 -9.90 21.05
N GLY A 441 9.61 -10.85 21.56
CA GLY A 441 9.13 -12.05 22.24
C GLY A 441 8.48 -11.77 23.60
N MET A 442 7.74 -12.75 24.12
CA MET A 442 7.11 -12.65 25.45
C MET A 442 8.16 -12.39 26.54
N ASP A 443 7.91 -11.42 27.43
CA ASP A 443 8.78 -10.99 28.54
C ASP A 443 10.16 -10.43 28.15
N GLN A 444 10.48 -10.22 26.87
CA GLN A 444 11.80 -9.75 26.45
C GLN A 444 12.23 -8.43 27.12
N TYR A 445 11.27 -7.52 27.36
CA TYR A 445 11.50 -6.23 28.00
C TYR A 445 11.12 -6.18 29.49
N ALA A 446 10.91 -7.32 30.15
CA ALA A 446 10.57 -7.35 31.58
C ALA A 446 11.63 -6.67 32.47
N VAL A 447 12.92 -6.76 32.10
CA VAL A 447 14.03 -6.11 32.83
C VAL A 447 13.98 -4.57 32.70
N ASN A 448 13.51 -4.06 31.56
CA ASN A 448 13.40 -2.62 31.31
C ASN A 448 12.05 -2.04 31.76
N LEU A 449 11.19 -2.86 32.37
CA LEU A 449 9.85 -2.44 32.74
C LEU A 449 9.79 -1.27 33.72
N PRO A 450 10.70 -1.14 34.72
CA PRO A 450 10.73 0.04 35.59
C PRO A 450 10.93 1.34 34.80
N ASP A 451 11.86 1.35 33.85
CA ASP A 451 12.13 2.52 32.99
C ASP A 451 10.92 2.83 32.10
N ILE A 452 10.29 1.80 31.51
CA ILE A 452 9.06 1.96 30.72
C ILE A 452 7.95 2.56 31.59
N GLN A 453 7.78 2.07 32.82
CA GLN A 453 6.77 2.55 33.76
C GLN A 453 6.97 4.02 34.12
N GLU A 454 8.20 4.41 34.41
CA GLU A 454 8.54 5.80 34.70
C GLU A 454 8.16 6.69 33.51
N ARG A 455 8.54 6.30 32.29
CA ARG A 455 8.22 7.07 31.07
C ARG A 455 6.73 7.19 30.80
N LEU A 456 5.94 6.12 31.01
CA LEU A 456 4.49 6.19 30.86
C LEU A 456 3.86 7.10 31.92
N SER A 457 4.30 6.96 33.18
CA SER A 457 3.78 7.74 34.30
C SER A 457 4.08 9.24 34.15
N ASP A 458 5.27 9.60 33.67
CA ASP A 458 5.64 11.00 33.42
C ASP A 458 4.81 11.63 32.30
N ASN A 459 4.46 10.87 31.26
CA ASN A 459 3.63 11.36 30.17
C ASN A 459 2.16 11.50 30.58
N LEU A 460 1.67 10.69 31.52
CA LEU A 460 0.32 10.82 32.08
C LEU A 460 0.14 12.09 32.92
N LYS A 461 1.19 12.56 33.61
CA LYS A 461 1.16 13.82 34.38
C LYS A 461 0.84 15.05 33.52
N ILE A 462 1.09 14.98 32.21
CA ILE A 462 0.80 16.07 31.27
C ILE A 462 -0.72 16.10 31.05
N SER A 463 -1.39 16.99 31.79
CA SER A 463 -2.85 17.15 31.72
C SER A 463 -3.30 17.76 30.40
N GLN A 464 -4.51 17.41 29.93
CA GLN A 464 -5.17 18.00 28.76
C GLN A 464 -4.43 17.81 27.42
N VAL A 465 -3.68 16.71 27.26
CA VAL A 465 -3.00 16.36 26.00
C VAL A 465 -3.46 14.98 25.50
N PRO A 466 -4.64 14.90 24.85
CA PRO A 466 -5.28 13.63 24.51
C PRO A 466 -4.44 12.72 23.59
N MET A 467 -3.64 13.29 22.67
CA MET A 467 -2.79 12.48 21.79
C MET A 467 -1.74 11.66 22.55
N ILE A 468 -1.17 12.20 23.64
CA ILE A 468 -0.14 11.50 24.42
C ILE A 468 -0.78 10.37 25.20
N HIS A 469 -1.89 10.66 25.88
CA HIS A 469 -2.66 9.69 26.65
C HIS A 469 -3.16 8.53 25.77
N ALA A 470 -3.58 8.83 24.53
CA ALA A 470 -3.98 7.80 23.57
C ALA A 470 -2.84 6.83 23.22
N GLN A 471 -1.61 7.33 23.11
CA GLN A 471 -0.43 6.49 22.89
C GLN A 471 -0.02 5.73 24.15
N VAL A 472 -0.21 6.29 25.35
CA VAL A 472 -0.02 5.55 26.61
C VAL A 472 -0.99 4.36 26.70
N PHE A 473 -2.26 4.53 26.34
CA PHE A 473 -3.22 3.41 26.27
C PHE A 473 -2.82 2.37 25.22
N THR A 474 -2.26 2.79 24.09
CA THR A 474 -1.69 1.87 23.10
C THR A 474 -0.51 1.08 23.68
N CYS A 475 0.39 1.72 24.43
CA CYS A 475 1.47 1.04 25.16
C CYS A 475 0.91 0.01 26.14
N TYR A 476 -0.07 0.36 26.97
CA TYR A 476 -0.66 -0.59 27.92
C TYR A 476 -1.26 -1.81 27.21
N ARG A 477 -1.98 -1.62 26.09
CA ARG A 477 -2.51 -2.74 25.31
C ARG A 477 -1.42 -3.68 24.80
N VAL A 478 -0.31 -3.14 24.31
CA VAL A 478 0.85 -3.95 23.89
C VAL A 478 1.46 -4.69 25.09
N LEU A 479 1.67 -4.01 26.20
CA LEU A 479 2.28 -4.60 27.40
C LEU A 479 1.44 -5.76 27.95
N LEU A 480 0.10 -5.63 27.95
CA LEU A 480 -0.82 -6.69 28.38
C LEU A 480 -0.68 -8.00 27.58
N ILE A 481 -0.29 -7.92 26.29
CA ILE A 481 -0.15 -9.10 25.42
C ILE A 481 1.30 -9.58 25.24
N ARG A 482 2.28 -8.81 25.71
CA ARG A 482 3.72 -9.11 25.59
C ARG A 482 4.44 -9.36 26.91
N LEU A 483 3.79 -9.08 28.04
CA LEU A 483 4.30 -9.38 29.37
C LEU A 483 3.41 -10.39 30.07
N LYS A 484 4.04 -11.27 30.86
CA LYS A 484 3.30 -12.10 31.79
C LYS A 484 2.55 -11.24 32.82
N PRO A 485 1.36 -11.69 33.26
CA PRO A 485 0.55 -10.97 34.25
C PRO A 485 1.30 -10.62 35.54
N THR A 486 2.25 -11.47 35.97
CA THR A 486 3.11 -11.24 37.15
C THR A 486 4.04 -10.04 37.02
N ASN A 487 4.42 -9.67 35.80
CA ASN A 487 5.31 -8.54 35.55
C ASN A 487 4.54 -7.23 35.46
N PHE A 488 3.24 -7.27 35.12
CA PHE A 488 2.43 -6.07 34.86
C PHE A 488 1.84 -5.42 36.14
N VAL A 489 1.95 -6.09 37.30
CA VAL A 489 1.23 -5.72 38.54
C VAL A 489 1.43 -4.27 38.97
N SER A 490 2.65 -3.75 38.86
CA SER A 490 2.98 -2.39 39.31
C SER A 490 2.34 -1.27 38.48
N MET A 491 1.90 -1.56 37.25
CA MET A 491 1.28 -0.60 36.32
C MET A 491 -0.25 -0.57 36.41
N TRP A 492 -0.85 -1.53 37.13
CA TRP A 492 -2.29 -1.70 37.18
C TRP A 492 -3.04 -0.48 37.74
N PRO A 493 -2.62 0.12 38.88
CA PRO A 493 -3.34 1.26 39.46
C PRO A 493 -3.36 2.49 38.54
N SER A 494 -2.24 2.81 37.88
CA SER A 494 -2.16 3.95 36.97
C SER A 494 -3.03 3.72 35.74
N MET A 495 -2.98 2.51 35.15
CA MET A 495 -3.80 2.19 33.97
C MET A 495 -5.30 2.30 34.27
N ILE A 496 -5.77 1.74 35.38
CA ILE A 496 -7.19 1.77 35.74
C ILE A 496 -7.65 3.17 36.11
N THR A 497 -6.85 3.94 36.85
CA THR A 497 -7.19 5.32 37.22
C THR A 497 -7.42 6.18 35.99
N GLU A 498 -6.52 6.12 35.02
CA GLU A 498 -6.64 6.87 33.77
C GLU A 498 -7.82 6.38 32.91
N LEU A 499 -8.05 5.07 32.82
CA LEU A 499 -9.20 4.53 32.10
C LEU A 499 -10.52 5.04 32.71
N VAL A 500 -10.64 5.05 34.04
CA VAL A 500 -11.81 5.57 34.75
C VAL A 500 -11.99 7.07 34.48
N GLN A 501 -10.92 7.86 34.51
CA GLN A 501 -11.00 9.30 34.21
C GLN A 501 -11.54 9.56 32.81
N VAL A 502 -11.06 8.83 31.80
CA VAL A 502 -11.53 9.02 30.42
C VAL A 502 -12.97 8.53 30.25
N LEU A 503 -13.37 7.43 30.89
CA LEU A 503 -14.77 6.98 30.86
C LEU A 503 -15.73 7.98 31.54
N LEU A 504 -15.33 8.59 32.65
CA LEU A 504 -16.09 9.69 33.28
C LEU A 504 -16.19 10.90 32.35
N GLN A 505 -15.13 11.22 31.61
CA GLN A 505 -15.17 12.30 30.65
C GLN A 505 -16.15 12.01 29.50
N ILE A 506 -16.21 10.77 29.01
CA ILE A 506 -17.21 10.34 28.01
C ILE A 506 -18.63 10.51 28.56
N GLU A 507 -18.86 10.11 29.81
CA GLU A 507 -20.16 10.24 30.50
C GLU A 507 -20.59 11.72 30.58
N ASN A 508 -19.71 12.61 31.04
CA ASN A 508 -19.98 14.04 31.15
C ASN A 508 -20.24 14.70 29.78
N GLN A 509 -19.47 14.33 28.76
CA GLN A 509 -19.67 14.86 27.40
C GLN A 509 -21.02 14.41 26.82
N LEU A 510 -21.47 13.19 27.12
CA LEU A 510 -22.78 12.71 26.68
C LEU A 510 -23.94 13.35 27.45
N SER A 511 -23.76 13.74 28.71
CA SER A 511 -24.80 14.40 29.52
C SER A 511 -24.97 15.89 29.20
N ASP A 512 -23.88 16.63 28.91
CA ASP A 512 -23.92 18.09 28.72
C ASP A 512 -24.42 18.55 27.34
N LEU A 513 -24.64 17.63 26.39
CA LEU A 513 -24.95 17.98 24.99
C LEU A 513 -26.38 18.48 24.73
N ASN A 514 -27.21 18.66 25.78
CA ASN A 514 -28.49 19.37 25.67
C ASN A 514 -28.34 20.91 25.60
N SER A 515 -27.14 21.47 25.81
CA SER A 515 -26.88 22.90 25.59
C SER A 515 -26.20 23.15 24.23
N SER A 516 -27.01 23.45 23.22
CA SER A 516 -26.56 23.93 21.93
C SER A 516 -25.95 25.34 22.04
N MET A 517 -24.62 25.49 22.02
CA MET A 517 -23.98 26.71 21.50
C MET A 517 -22.48 26.58 21.18
N SER A 518 -22.15 27.06 19.98
CA SER A 518 -20.92 27.71 19.50
C SER A 518 -19.60 26.94 19.27
N ASP A 519 -19.07 27.28 18.09
CA ASP A 519 -17.68 27.43 17.63
C ASP A 519 -17.00 26.32 16.83
N ASP A 520 -16.94 26.55 15.51
CA ASP A 520 -16.19 25.83 14.48
C ASP A 520 -14.67 25.72 14.76
N LEU A 521 -14.12 26.42 15.76
CA LEU A 521 -12.75 26.23 16.26
C LEU A 521 -12.58 24.98 17.17
N LYS A 522 -13.67 24.34 17.62
CA LYS A 522 -13.61 23.09 18.41
C LYS A 522 -13.23 21.85 17.59
N CYS A 523 -13.40 21.89 16.27
CA CYS A 523 -13.36 20.68 15.43
C CYS A 523 -12.03 19.89 15.52
N SER A 524 -10.88 20.56 15.57
CA SER A 524 -9.58 19.88 15.68
C SER A 524 -9.28 19.36 17.09
N LYS A 525 -9.72 20.07 18.13
CA LYS A 525 -9.63 19.60 19.52
C LYS A 525 -10.53 18.39 19.71
N ASP A 526 -11.75 18.44 19.20
CA ASP A 526 -12.69 17.33 19.27
C ASP A 526 -12.12 16.07 18.61
N GLU A 527 -11.44 16.18 17.46
CA GLU A 527 -10.81 15.01 16.82
C GLU A 527 -9.78 14.32 17.74
N GLN A 528 -8.86 15.08 18.36
CA GLN A 528 -7.85 14.50 19.24
C GLN A 528 -8.48 13.84 20.48
N TRP A 529 -9.50 14.46 21.07
CA TRP A 529 -10.26 13.87 22.18
C TRP A 529 -11.02 12.62 21.76
N MET A 530 -11.62 12.60 20.57
CA MET A 530 -12.28 11.40 20.03
C MET A 530 -11.29 10.24 19.87
N GLN A 531 -10.05 10.51 19.45
CA GLN A 531 -9.02 9.47 19.39
C GLN A 531 -8.63 8.97 20.79
N LEU A 532 -8.58 9.84 21.80
CA LEU A 532 -8.37 9.41 23.19
C LEU A 532 -9.50 8.48 23.65
N TYR A 533 -10.77 8.88 23.45
CA TYR A 533 -11.93 8.07 23.82
C TYR A 533 -11.91 6.70 23.13
N LEU A 534 -11.56 6.66 21.84
CA LEU A 534 -11.40 5.41 21.11
C LEU A 534 -10.28 4.55 21.70
N SER A 535 -9.12 5.13 22.01
CA SER A 535 -8.00 4.38 22.59
C SER A 535 -8.34 3.79 23.97
N ALA A 536 -9.13 4.51 24.77
CA ALA A 536 -9.62 4.05 26.06
C ALA A 536 -10.61 2.88 25.91
N CYS A 537 -11.56 3.00 24.97
CA CYS A 537 -12.50 1.93 24.67
C CYS A 537 -11.79 0.68 24.12
N LYS A 538 -10.75 0.85 23.29
CA LYS A 538 -9.92 -0.26 22.80
C LYS A 538 -9.11 -0.93 23.92
N LEU A 539 -8.65 -0.16 24.91
CA LEU A 539 -8.03 -0.72 26.11
C LEU A 539 -9.04 -1.54 26.92
N LEU A 540 -10.27 -1.02 27.10
CA LEU A 540 -11.35 -1.75 27.76
C LEU A 540 -11.73 -3.02 26.99
N GLU A 541 -11.83 -2.98 25.66
CA GLU A 541 -12.03 -4.16 24.82
C GLU A 541 -10.91 -5.19 25.03
N THR A 542 -9.66 -4.73 25.10
CA THR A 542 -8.49 -5.59 25.35
C THR A 542 -8.61 -6.31 26.69
N LEU A 543 -8.99 -5.60 27.74
CA LEU A 543 -9.21 -6.17 29.07
C LEU A 543 -10.35 -7.19 29.11
N CYS A 544 -11.45 -6.94 28.39
CA CYS A 544 -12.61 -7.84 28.33
C CYS A 544 -12.39 -9.06 27.40
N THR A 545 -11.49 -8.94 26.42
CA THR A 545 -11.15 -10.02 25.47
C THR A 545 -10.17 -11.03 26.08
N LEU A 546 -9.34 -10.61 27.02
CA LEU A 546 -8.38 -11.49 27.68
C LEU A 546 -9.10 -12.44 28.65
N PRO A 547 -8.67 -13.72 28.74
CA PRO A 547 -9.34 -14.69 29.61
C PRO A 547 -9.27 -14.25 31.08
N SER A 548 -10.32 -14.55 31.85
CA SER A 548 -10.40 -14.17 33.27
C SER A 548 -9.25 -14.73 34.12
N GLY A 549 -8.75 -15.92 33.77
CA GLY A 549 -7.58 -16.54 34.41
C GLY A 549 -6.23 -15.94 33.98
N TYR A 550 -6.17 -15.16 32.89
CA TYR A 550 -4.94 -14.53 32.42
C TYR A 550 -4.63 -13.28 33.25
N ILE A 551 -5.59 -12.37 33.45
CA ILE A 551 -5.40 -11.16 34.28
C ILE A 551 -6.34 -11.22 35.47
N SER A 552 -5.93 -11.95 36.51
CA SER A 552 -6.71 -12.09 37.75
C SER A 552 -6.99 -10.75 38.43
N GLN A 553 -6.09 -9.77 38.30
CA GLN A 553 -6.24 -8.43 38.89
C GLN A 553 -7.39 -7.63 38.27
N PHE A 554 -7.65 -7.81 36.97
CA PHE A 554 -8.77 -7.15 36.31
C PHE A 554 -10.10 -7.64 36.87
N GLN A 555 -10.18 -8.90 37.27
CA GLN A 555 -11.40 -9.46 37.86
C GLN A 555 -11.79 -8.76 39.17
N MET A 556 -10.83 -8.18 39.91
CA MET A 556 -11.11 -7.43 41.13
C MET A 556 -11.89 -6.12 40.88
N CYS A 557 -11.72 -5.50 39.72
CA CYS A 557 -12.41 -4.25 39.34
C CYS A 557 -13.33 -4.40 38.12
N HIS A 558 -13.44 -5.58 37.53
CA HIS A 558 -14.26 -5.84 36.34
C HIS A 558 -15.71 -5.37 36.51
N TRP A 559 -16.28 -5.59 37.70
CA TRP A 559 -17.64 -5.17 38.08
C TRP A 559 -17.86 -3.65 37.97
N ALA A 560 -16.80 -2.84 38.06
CA ALA A 560 -16.89 -1.39 37.89
C ALA A 560 -17.19 -1.01 36.42
N PHE A 561 -16.71 -1.82 35.48
CA PHE A 561 -16.83 -1.55 34.05
C PHE A 561 -18.00 -2.29 33.42
N VAL A 562 -18.16 -3.58 33.73
CA VAL A 562 -19.14 -4.46 33.07
C VAL A 562 -19.91 -5.29 34.09
N SER A 563 -21.20 -5.49 33.83
CA SER A 563 -22.07 -6.29 34.69
C SER A 563 -21.80 -7.78 34.48
N SER A 564 -21.37 -8.45 35.55
CA SER A 564 -21.00 -9.88 35.51
C SER A 564 -22.21 -10.82 35.66
N VAL A 565 -23.34 -10.29 36.16
CA VAL A 565 -24.57 -11.03 36.49
C VAL A 565 -25.76 -10.18 36.05
N GLY A 566 -26.87 -10.80 35.65
CA GLY A 566 -28.12 -10.07 35.37
C GLY A 566 -28.53 -9.22 36.57
N ARG A 567 -28.74 -7.92 36.36
CA ARG A 567 -29.03 -6.97 37.44
C ARG A 567 -30.44 -7.15 37.99
N ASN A 568 -30.54 -6.95 39.30
CA ASN A 568 -31.79 -6.74 39.99
C ASN A 568 -31.99 -5.24 40.27
N ALA A 569 -33.24 -4.79 40.42
CA ALA A 569 -33.57 -3.39 40.65
C ALA A 569 -32.92 -2.76 41.91
N ASN A 570 -32.38 -3.59 42.80
CA ASN A 570 -31.79 -3.19 44.09
C ASN A 570 -30.27 -2.98 44.06
N ASP A 571 -29.60 -3.19 42.93
CA ASP A 571 -28.14 -3.06 42.86
C ASP A 571 -27.70 -1.60 43.01
N LEU A 572 -27.03 -1.25 44.12
CA LEU A 572 -26.60 0.13 44.41
C LEU A 572 -25.63 0.72 43.38
N PHE A 573 -24.75 -0.10 42.79
CA PHE A 573 -23.70 0.38 41.90
C PHE A 573 -24.00 0.07 40.43
N ILE A 574 -23.89 1.08 39.56
CA ILE A 574 -24.10 0.95 38.10
C ILE A 574 -22.74 0.93 37.36
N PRO A 575 -22.39 -0.17 36.67
CA PRO A 575 -21.15 -0.24 35.90
C PRO A 575 -21.07 0.80 34.78
N PHE A 576 -19.85 1.24 34.45
CA PHE A 576 -19.60 2.26 33.42
C PHE A 576 -20.25 1.91 32.08
N ALA A 577 -20.15 0.66 31.62
CA ALA A 577 -20.74 0.26 30.33
C ALA A 577 -22.25 0.50 30.29
N MET A 578 -22.96 0.28 31.39
CA MET A 578 -24.40 0.50 31.47
C MET A 578 -24.75 1.98 31.52
N ARG A 579 -24.01 2.79 32.28
CA ARG A 579 -24.20 4.24 32.35
C ARG A 579 -24.02 4.89 30.97
N ILE A 580 -22.89 4.59 30.32
CA ILE A 580 -22.58 5.13 28.99
C ILE A 580 -23.56 4.61 27.94
N ASN A 581 -23.92 3.32 27.95
CA ASN A 581 -24.90 2.78 27.00
C ASN A 581 -26.28 3.45 27.13
N ASN A 582 -26.71 3.78 28.34
CA ASN A 582 -27.99 4.48 28.56
C ASN A 582 -27.96 5.89 27.97
N LEU A 583 -26.89 6.65 28.23
CA LEU A 583 -26.71 8.00 27.66
C LEU A 583 -26.62 7.95 26.12
N LEU A 584 -25.90 6.97 25.56
CA LEU A 584 -25.84 6.77 24.12
C LEU A 584 -27.21 6.42 23.52
N SER A 585 -28.00 5.61 24.22
CA SER A 585 -29.34 5.22 23.79
C SER A 585 -30.34 6.38 23.88
N GLU A 586 -30.18 7.26 24.87
CA GLU A 586 -30.97 8.48 25.01
C GLU A 586 -30.66 9.46 23.88
N LYS A 587 -29.38 9.65 23.54
CA LYS A 587 -28.94 10.61 22.54
C LYS A 587 -29.16 10.17 21.08
N TYR A 588 -28.92 8.89 20.78
CA TYR A 588 -28.93 8.38 19.40
C TYR A 588 -30.01 7.32 19.15
N GLY A 589 -30.82 6.97 20.15
CA GLY A 589 -31.77 5.87 20.10
C GLY A 589 -31.15 4.49 20.37
N LYS A 590 -32.01 3.55 20.78
CA LYS A 590 -31.65 2.14 21.00
C LYS A 590 -31.36 1.46 19.66
N LEU A 591 -30.39 0.53 19.66
CA LEU A 591 -30.07 -0.30 18.50
C LEU A 591 -31.27 -1.18 18.10
N SER A 592 -31.69 -1.10 16.84
CA SER A 592 -32.71 -1.98 16.26
C SER A 592 -32.20 -3.42 16.15
N GLU A 593 -33.09 -4.41 16.05
CA GLU A 593 -32.69 -5.79 15.77
C GLU A 593 -31.93 -5.92 14.43
N LYS A 594 -32.27 -5.09 13.44
CA LYS A 594 -31.55 -5.04 12.17
C LYS A 594 -30.11 -4.57 12.37
N ASP A 595 -29.94 -3.47 13.11
CA ASP A 595 -28.62 -2.89 13.42
C ASP A 595 -27.76 -3.91 14.18
N ARG A 596 -28.37 -4.67 15.11
CA ARG A 596 -27.69 -5.72 15.86
C ARG A 596 -27.12 -6.84 14.97
N LYS A 597 -27.69 -7.11 13.80
CA LYS A 597 -27.17 -8.12 12.85
C LYS A 597 -26.06 -7.58 11.96
N GLU A 598 -26.12 -6.29 11.61
CA GLU A 598 -25.19 -5.68 10.64
C GLU A 598 -23.93 -5.10 11.30
N LEU A 599 -24.06 -4.51 12.49
CA LEU A 599 -22.96 -3.82 13.18
C LEU A 599 -22.07 -4.79 13.96
N SER A 600 -20.76 -4.52 13.94
CA SER A 600 -19.78 -5.24 14.78
C SER A 600 -19.68 -4.59 16.15
N ALA A 601 -19.65 -5.39 17.20
CA ALA A 601 -19.37 -4.93 18.55
C ALA A 601 -17.87 -4.63 18.79
N SER A 602 -16.97 -5.18 17.96
CA SER A 602 -15.53 -5.02 18.14
C SER A 602 -15.02 -3.73 17.53
N LEU A 603 -14.10 -3.05 18.22
CA LEU A 603 -13.44 -1.83 17.74
C LEU A 603 -12.16 -2.13 16.94
N ARG A 604 -11.92 -3.41 16.60
CA ARG A 604 -10.73 -3.89 15.87
C ARG A 604 -10.47 -3.17 14.54
N GLU A 605 -11.52 -2.83 13.80
CA GLU A 605 -11.40 -2.17 12.49
C GLU A 605 -11.62 -0.65 12.55
N VAL A 606 -12.02 -0.13 13.71
CA VAL A 606 -12.32 1.30 13.90
C VAL A 606 -11.01 2.06 14.07
N LYS A 607 -10.56 2.78 13.05
CA LYS A 607 -9.31 3.58 13.11
C LYS A 607 -9.49 4.93 13.76
N THR A 608 -10.55 5.64 13.39
CA THR A 608 -10.85 6.99 13.84
C THR A 608 -12.29 7.04 14.31
N LEU A 609 -12.51 7.65 15.47
CA LEU A 609 -13.84 7.93 15.97
C LEU A 609 -14.28 9.32 15.50
N PHE A 610 -15.40 9.42 14.78
CA PHE A 610 -15.94 10.70 14.34
C PHE A 610 -17.06 11.19 15.24
N ASN A 611 -17.82 10.27 15.84
CA ASN A 611 -18.92 10.58 16.73
C ASN A 611 -19.10 9.47 17.79
N PHE A 612 -19.75 9.79 18.91
CA PHE A 612 -20.02 8.81 19.96
C PHE A 612 -21.01 7.70 19.56
N GLY A 613 -21.83 7.93 18.53
CA GLY A 613 -22.79 6.95 18.00
C GLY A 613 -22.12 5.68 17.45
N ASP A 614 -20.87 5.77 17.00
CA ASP A 614 -20.07 4.63 16.54
C ASP A 614 -19.71 3.67 17.69
N LEU A 615 -19.75 4.12 18.95
CA LEU A 615 -19.47 3.30 20.14
C LEU A 615 -20.70 2.54 20.65
N ARG A 616 -21.88 2.76 20.09
CA ARG A 616 -23.13 2.09 20.52
C ARG A 616 -23.05 0.57 20.48
N PRO A 617 -22.58 -0.07 19.38
CA PRO A 617 -22.48 -1.52 19.32
C PRO A 617 -21.55 -2.07 20.41
N PHE A 618 -20.43 -1.39 20.66
CA PHE A 618 -19.45 -1.78 21.66
C PHE A 618 -20.03 -1.77 23.08
N PHE A 619 -20.60 -0.64 23.53
CA PHE A 619 -21.15 -0.56 24.88
C PHE A 619 -22.40 -1.42 25.08
N SER A 620 -23.23 -1.58 24.05
CA SER A 620 -24.38 -2.51 24.08
C SER A 620 -23.91 -3.96 24.29
N ALA A 621 -22.85 -4.38 23.59
CA ALA A 621 -22.28 -5.70 23.76
C ALA A 621 -21.64 -5.92 25.14
N LEU A 622 -21.02 -4.89 25.72
CA LEU A 622 -20.53 -4.96 27.11
C LEU A 622 -21.70 -5.11 28.10
N VAL A 623 -22.80 -4.38 27.95
CA VAL A 623 -23.98 -4.55 28.81
C VAL A 623 -24.56 -5.96 28.71
N ASP A 624 -24.62 -6.52 27.51
CA ASP A 624 -25.11 -7.88 27.24
C ASP A 624 -24.04 -8.98 27.48
N GLN A 625 -22.85 -8.65 28.00
CA GLN A 625 -21.73 -9.59 28.17
C GLN A 625 -22.15 -10.81 29.01
N HIS A 626 -22.83 -10.62 30.14
CA HIS A 626 -23.34 -11.71 30.99
C HIS A 626 -24.26 -12.69 30.23
N LYS A 627 -25.09 -12.19 29.30
CA LYS A 627 -25.95 -13.02 28.45
C LYS A 627 -25.12 -13.82 27.46
N THR A 628 -24.08 -13.21 26.89
CA THR A 628 -23.18 -13.88 25.95
C THR A 628 -22.35 -14.98 26.61
N VAL A 629 -21.94 -14.80 27.88
CA VAL A 629 -21.27 -15.85 28.67
C VAL A 629 -22.24 -17.02 28.92
N ALA A 630 -23.47 -16.73 29.36
CA ALA A 630 -24.48 -17.75 29.61
C ALA A 630 -24.86 -18.55 28.34
N ALA A 631 -24.96 -17.86 27.19
CA ALA A 631 -25.19 -18.49 25.89
C ALA A 631 -24.05 -19.43 25.48
N GLY A 632 -22.79 -19.04 25.74
CA GLY A 632 -21.63 -19.88 25.47
C GLY A 632 -21.60 -21.18 26.29
N ILE A 633 -22.12 -21.15 27.53
CA ILE A 633 -22.21 -22.30 28.41
C ILE A 633 -23.40 -23.21 28.05
N THR A 634 -24.54 -22.61 27.71
CA THR A 634 -25.79 -23.34 27.44
C THR A 634 -25.94 -23.82 25.98
N GLY A 635 -25.07 -23.36 25.07
CA GLY A 635 -25.11 -23.70 23.65
C GLY A 635 -26.22 -23.00 22.85
N ASN A 636 -27.11 -22.25 23.50
CA ASN A 636 -28.16 -21.50 22.85
C ASN A 636 -27.64 -20.13 22.41
N GLN A 637 -27.36 -19.96 21.11
CA GLN A 637 -27.11 -18.64 20.53
C GLN A 637 -28.41 -17.83 20.63
N HIS A 638 -28.38 -16.74 21.40
CA HIS A 638 -29.52 -15.83 21.50
C HIS A 638 -29.73 -15.11 20.16
N GLU A 639 -30.93 -15.20 19.58
CA GLU A 639 -31.32 -14.37 18.45
C GLU A 639 -31.15 -12.88 18.82
N GLY A 640 -30.47 -12.11 17.96
CA GLY A 640 -30.21 -10.68 18.17
C GLY A 640 -28.86 -10.32 18.81
N GLN A 641 -27.91 -11.26 18.87
CA GLN A 641 -26.55 -10.98 19.33
C GLN A 641 -25.73 -10.18 18.30
N LEU A 642 -25.03 -9.15 18.76
CA LEU A 642 -24.14 -8.33 17.93
C LEU A 642 -22.98 -9.15 17.36
N ARG A 643 -22.57 -8.85 16.12
CA ARG A 643 -21.44 -9.54 15.48
C ARG A 643 -20.18 -9.35 16.33
N GLU A 644 -19.46 -10.45 16.58
CA GLU A 644 -18.27 -10.51 17.43
C GLU A 644 -18.48 -10.14 18.92
N ALA A 645 -19.72 -9.99 19.42
CA ALA A 645 -19.93 -9.70 20.84
C ALA A 645 -19.35 -10.78 21.78
N SER A 646 -19.36 -12.04 21.35
CA SER A 646 -18.78 -13.17 22.08
C SER A 646 -17.26 -13.07 22.25
N CYS A 647 -16.55 -12.20 21.53
CA CYS A 647 -15.10 -12.07 21.70
C CYS A 647 -14.71 -11.31 22.98
N MET A 648 -15.61 -10.52 23.55
CA MET A 648 -15.36 -9.69 24.73
C MET A 648 -15.87 -10.33 26.03
N ASN A 649 -16.22 -11.60 26.02
CA ASN A 649 -16.79 -12.29 27.18
C ASN A 649 -15.74 -13.07 28.01
N GLY A 650 -14.45 -12.94 27.67
CA GLY A 650 -13.35 -13.62 28.36
C GLY A 650 -13.32 -15.15 28.22
N THR A 651 -14.13 -15.75 27.34
CA THR A 651 -14.21 -17.23 27.19
C THR A 651 -13.22 -17.81 26.17
N TYR A 652 -12.55 -16.96 25.39
CA TYR A 652 -11.58 -17.41 24.39
C TYR A 652 -10.34 -18.02 25.03
N SER A 653 -9.68 -18.93 24.31
CA SER A 653 -8.37 -19.43 24.73
C SER A 653 -7.35 -18.28 24.71
N CYS A 654 -6.39 -18.29 25.63
CA CYS A 654 -5.36 -17.25 25.71
C CYS A 654 -4.66 -17.01 24.35
N LYS A 655 -4.33 -18.09 23.63
CA LYS A 655 -3.73 -18.01 22.28
C LYS A 655 -4.63 -17.28 21.28
N ASN A 656 -5.93 -17.57 21.26
CA ASN A 656 -6.87 -16.94 20.34
C ASN A 656 -7.13 -15.48 20.71
N SER A 657 -7.25 -15.16 22.01
CA SER A 657 -7.37 -13.78 22.50
C SER A 657 -6.15 -12.95 22.10
N ILE A 658 -4.94 -13.45 22.36
CA ILE A 658 -3.70 -12.74 21.99
C ILE A 658 -3.63 -12.51 20.48
N SER A 659 -3.86 -13.55 19.66
CA SER A 659 -3.81 -13.41 18.19
C SER A 659 -4.83 -12.39 17.65
N ARG A 660 -6.04 -12.35 18.25
CA ARG A 660 -7.06 -11.35 17.91
C ARG A 660 -6.57 -9.94 18.28
N LEU A 661 -6.05 -9.76 19.48
CA LEU A 661 -5.59 -8.45 19.97
C LEU A 661 -4.36 -7.95 19.21
N GLU A 662 -3.41 -8.82 18.88
CA GLU A 662 -2.30 -8.51 17.98
C GLU A 662 -2.80 -8.00 16.64
N SER A 663 -3.78 -8.69 16.05
CA SER A 663 -4.31 -8.28 14.77
C SER A 663 -5.06 -6.94 14.82
N ALA A 664 -5.66 -6.59 15.96
CA ALA A 664 -6.23 -5.26 16.19
C ALA A 664 -5.14 -4.20 16.28
N LEU A 665 -4.07 -4.47 17.03
CA LEU A 665 -2.91 -3.58 17.12
C LEU A 665 -2.24 -3.38 15.75
N TYR A 666 -2.21 -4.39 14.88
CA TYR A 666 -1.69 -4.21 13.52
C TYR A 666 -2.49 -3.19 12.72
N VAL A 667 -3.81 -3.16 12.89
CA VAL A 667 -4.68 -2.15 12.25
C VAL A 667 -4.42 -0.77 12.83
N ASP A 668 -4.20 -0.67 14.14
CA ASP A 668 -3.92 0.58 14.85
C ASP A 668 -2.58 1.20 14.43
N PHE A 669 -1.54 0.37 14.25
CA PHE A 669 -0.24 0.84 13.78
C PHE A 669 -0.20 1.11 12.28
N ALA A 670 -0.91 0.34 11.45
CA ALA A 670 -0.84 0.47 10.00
C ALA A 670 -1.68 1.67 9.51
N GLU A 671 -1.02 2.78 9.20
CA GLU A 671 -1.62 3.90 8.48
C GLU A 671 -1.64 3.57 6.99
N THR A 672 -2.68 2.86 6.57
CA THR A 672 -2.87 2.45 5.18
C THR A 672 -2.82 3.68 4.27
N TRP A 673 -2.36 3.51 3.02
CA TRP A 673 -2.23 4.54 1.97
C TRP A 673 -3.55 5.22 1.53
N GLN A 674 -4.56 5.23 2.41
CA GLN A 674 -5.96 5.01 2.13
C GLN A 674 -6.74 6.24 1.64
N PHE A 675 -6.08 7.24 1.06
CA PHE A 675 -6.78 8.39 0.47
C PHE A 675 -6.51 8.67 -1.02
N VAL A 676 -5.61 7.94 -1.72
CA VAL A 676 -5.17 8.42 -3.06
C VAL A 676 -5.41 7.48 -4.25
N MET A 677 -5.63 6.17 -4.11
CA MET A 677 -6.08 5.36 -5.26
C MET A 677 -6.85 4.12 -4.80
N LEU A 678 -8.17 4.25 -4.70
CA LEU A 678 -9.04 3.10 -4.89
C LEU A 678 -8.80 2.56 -6.30
N ASN A 679 -8.09 1.43 -6.36
CA ASN A 679 -7.88 0.66 -7.57
C ASN A 679 -9.24 0.33 -8.19
N LYS A 680 -9.43 0.60 -9.49
CA LYS A 680 -10.71 0.52 -10.23
C LYS A 680 -11.46 -0.82 -10.13
N SER A 681 -10.79 -1.88 -9.64
CA SER A 681 -11.35 -3.21 -9.45
C SER A 681 -11.89 -3.48 -8.03
N ASP A 682 -11.37 -2.79 -7.00
CA ASP A 682 -11.91 -2.89 -5.63
C ASP A 682 -13.08 -1.90 -5.43
N TRP A 683 -13.24 -0.92 -6.34
CA TRP A 683 -14.41 -0.04 -6.43
C TRP A 683 -15.73 -0.82 -6.48
N VAL A 684 -15.79 -1.97 -7.15
CA VAL A 684 -17.02 -2.79 -7.25
C VAL A 684 -17.27 -3.66 -6.02
N SER A 685 -16.25 -3.89 -5.17
CA SER A 685 -16.37 -4.71 -3.96
C SER A 685 -16.42 -3.91 -2.66
N PHE A 686 -16.09 -2.61 -2.69
CA PHE A 686 -16.24 -1.70 -1.55
C PHE A 686 -17.69 -1.22 -1.38
N PHE A 687 -18.48 -1.24 -2.46
CA PHE A 687 -19.93 -1.31 -2.30
C PHE A 687 -20.25 -2.71 -1.77
N PRO A 688 -21.00 -2.83 -0.67
CA PRO A 688 -21.58 -4.12 -0.34
C PRO A 688 -22.29 -4.60 -1.61
N LYS A 689 -21.95 -5.82 -2.08
CA LYS A 689 -22.87 -6.55 -2.96
C LYS A 689 -24.25 -6.36 -2.35
N PRO A 690 -25.29 -5.95 -3.10
CA PRO A 690 -26.61 -5.72 -2.51
C PRO A 690 -26.98 -6.99 -1.76
N THR A 691 -26.82 -6.94 -0.45
CA THR A 691 -27.11 -8.05 0.44
C THR A 691 -28.62 -8.09 0.42
N GLY A 692 -29.17 -9.17 -0.13
CA GLY A 692 -30.61 -9.40 -0.14
C GLY A 692 -31.18 -9.07 1.23
N GLY A 693 -31.97 -8.00 1.29
CA GLY A 693 -32.36 -7.36 2.54
C GLY A 693 -33.03 -6.01 2.28
N LEU A 694 -34.18 -6.06 1.60
CA LEU A 694 -35.04 -4.93 1.23
C LEU A 694 -34.31 -3.79 0.49
N SER A 695 -34.23 -3.94 -0.84
CA SER A 695 -34.33 -2.80 -1.74
C SER A 695 -35.66 -2.08 -1.47
N ARG A 696 -35.69 -1.15 -0.51
CA ARG A 696 -36.58 0.00 -0.70
C ARG A 696 -35.95 0.72 -1.88
N ASN A 697 -36.56 0.59 -3.05
CA ASN A 697 -36.07 1.16 -4.29
C ASN A 697 -35.73 2.62 -4.02
N TYR A 698 -34.44 2.94 -3.96
CA TYR A 698 -33.98 4.32 -3.98
C TYR A 698 -34.56 4.94 -5.24
N SER A 699 -35.63 5.70 -5.06
CA SER A 699 -36.40 6.19 -6.18
C SER A 699 -35.81 7.53 -6.58
N ILE A 700 -35.55 7.72 -7.87
CA ILE A 700 -35.22 9.04 -8.42
C ILE A 700 -36.26 10.09 -7.99
N TRP A 701 -37.49 9.64 -7.74
CA TRP A 701 -38.58 10.43 -7.19
C TRP A 701 -38.27 11.02 -5.80
N ASP A 702 -37.62 10.28 -4.90
CA ASP A 702 -37.38 10.74 -3.51
C ASP A 702 -36.41 11.94 -3.46
N ILE A 703 -35.44 11.97 -4.38
CA ILE A 703 -34.53 13.11 -4.58
C ILE A 703 -35.29 14.31 -5.17
N MET A 704 -36.18 14.06 -6.13
CA MET A 704 -36.98 15.09 -6.79
C MET A 704 -38.02 15.71 -5.85
N THR A 705 -38.56 14.93 -4.90
CA THR A 705 -39.52 15.40 -3.90
C THR A 705 -38.90 15.99 -2.65
N LEU A 706 -37.57 16.14 -2.60
CA LEU A 706 -36.85 16.70 -1.46
C LEU A 706 -37.13 15.97 -0.14
N ASP A 707 -37.13 14.63 -0.18
CA ASP A 707 -37.31 13.83 1.02
C ASP A 707 -36.13 14.03 2.00
N GLN A 708 -36.43 14.03 3.30
CA GLN A 708 -35.46 14.35 4.38
C GLN A 708 -34.55 13.18 4.76
N ASN A 709 -34.59 12.08 4.01
CA ASN A 709 -33.77 10.91 4.31
C ASN A 709 -32.28 11.17 4.05
N ASP A 710 -31.46 10.80 5.04
CA ASP A 710 -30.01 10.92 4.99
C ASP A 710 -29.40 9.94 3.98
N MET A 711 -28.71 10.49 2.97
CA MET A 711 -27.91 9.70 2.03
C MET A 711 -26.50 9.56 2.58
N THR A 712 -26.06 8.33 2.84
CA THR A 712 -24.71 8.01 3.35
C THR A 712 -23.82 7.33 2.32
N GLN A 713 -24.41 6.73 1.28
CA GLN A 713 -23.64 6.07 0.22
C GLN A 713 -23.23 7.04 -0.88
N PHE A 714 -21.98 6.91 -1.35
CA PHE A 714 -21.41 7.74 -2.42
C PHE A 714 -22.30 7.81 -3.67
N HIS A 715 -22.84 6.67 -4.14
CA HIS A 715 -23.66 6.65 -5.35
C HIS A 715 -24.94 7.48 -5.19
N HIS A 716 -25.61 7.39 -4.04
CA HIS A 716 -26.80 8.18 -3.77
C HIS A 716 -26.48 9.68 -3.70
N MET A 717 -25.40 10.06 -3.02
CA MET A 717 -24.95 11.46 -2.97
C MET A 717 -24.60 11.99 -4.36
N TRP A 718 -23.84 11.23 -5.15
CA TRP A 718 -23.40 11.65 -6.48
C TRP A 718 -24.57 11.83 -7.44
N PHE A 719 -25.48 10.84 -7.52
CA PHE A 719 -26.69 10.96 -8.34
C PHE A 719 -27.59 12.11 -7.86
N GLY A 720 -27.75 12.28 -6.55
CA GLY A 720 -28.55 13.37 -5.98
C GLY A 720 -28.05 14.75 -6.35
N ILE A 721 -26.74 15.00 -6.17
CA ILE A 721 -26.11 16.28 -6.56
C ILE A 721 -26.22 16.47 -8.08
N PHE A 722 -25.90 15.43 -8.86
CA PHE A 722 -25.88 15.50 -10.31
C PHE A 722 -27.25 15.81 -10.92
N ILE A 723 -28.32 15.21 -10.41
CA ILE A 723 -29.69 15.45 -10.88
C ILE A 723 -30.08 16.91 -10.63
N TRP A 724 -29.89 17.42 -9.42
CA TRP A 724 -30.24 18.81 -9.11
C TRP A 724 -29.40 19.81 -9.90
N THR A 725 -28.09 19.59 -10.05
CA THR A 725 -27.23 20.41 -10.92
C THR A 725 -27.73 20.40 -12.37
N THR A 726 -28.14 19.24 -12.89
CA THR A 726 -28.65 19.12 -14.27
C THR A 726 -29.97 19.85 -14.45
N ILE A 727 -30.90 19.76 -13.50
CA ILE A 727 -32.18 20.47 -13.53
C ILE A 727 -31.95 21.98 -13.53
N ILE A 728 -31.12 22.48 -12.59
CA ILE A 728 -30.84 23.91 -12.45
C ILE A 728 -30.19 24.45 -13.72
N LEU A 729 -29.19 23.77 -14.28
CA LEU A 729 -28.57 24.18 -15.54
C LEU A 729 -29.54 24.14 -16.71
N THR A 730 -30.41 23.12 -16.78
CA THR A 730 -31.44 23.04 -17.83
C THR A 730 -32.38 24.24 -17.77
N ILE A 731 -32.80 24.66 -16.57
CA ILE A 731 -33.65 25.85 -16.37
C ILE A 731 -32.90 27.12 -16.81
N VAL A 732 -31.66 27.31 -16.36
CA VAL A 732 -30.85 28.49 -16.72
C VAL A 732 -30.65 28.58 -18.23
N TYR A 733 -30.32 27.47 -18.89
CA TYR A 733 -30.12 27.45 -20.34
C TYR A 733 -31.42 27.54 -21.13
N ALA A 734 -32.54 27.02 -20.61
CA ALA A 734 -33.85 27.23 -21.23
C ALA A 734 -34.24 28.72 -21.22
N ILE A 735 -33.99 29.43 -20.12
CA ILE A 735 -34.21 30.89 -20.05
C ILE A 735 -33.30 31.62 -21.05
N ALA A 736 -32.01 31.28 -21.09
CA ALA A 736 -31.07 31.86 -22.04
C ALA A 736 -31.48 31.60 -23.50
N PHE A 737 -31.99 30.41 -23.80
CA PHE A 737 -32.53 30.06 -25.11
C PHE A 737 -33.77 30.90 -25.45
N ILE A 738 -34.72 31.06 -24.52
CA ILE A 738 -35.92 31.88 -24.73
C ILE A 738 -35.52 33.35 -25.01
N ILE A 739 -34.59 33.90 -24.24
CA ILE A 739 -34.08 35.27 -24.46
C ILE A 739 -33.41 35.38 -25.83
N SER A 740 -32.55 34.43 -26.19
CA SER A 740 -31.91 34.39 -27.51
C SER A 740 -32.93 34.29 -28.63
N PHE A 741 -33.95 33.44 -28.49
CA PHE A 741 -35.01 33.25 -29.46
C PHE A 741 -35.85 34.53 -29.66
N ILE A 742 -36.20 35.22 -28.57
CA ILE A 742 -36.92 36.51 -28.63
C ILE A 742 -36.09 37.56 -29.37
N ASN A 743 -34.78 37.63 -29.09
CA ASN A 743 -33.88 38.60 -29.71
C ASN A 743 -33.62 38.31 -31.19
N LEU A 744 -33.57 37.03 -31.59
CA LEU A 744 -33.30 36.63 -32.97
C LEU A 744 -34.57 36.48 -33.82
N ARG A 745 -35.78 36.72 -33.28
CA ARG A 745 -37.07 36.40 -33.92
C ARG A 745 -37.28 36.87 -35.38
N HIS A 746 -36.53 37.87 -35.85
CA HIS A 746 -36.61 38.40 -37.22
C HIS A 746 -35.50 37.89 -38.16
N HIS A 747 -34.59 37.04 -37.70
CA HIS A 747 -33.43 36.58 -38.46
C HIS A 747 -33.73 35.24 -39.16
N SER A 748 -33.47 35.12 -40.46
CA SER A 748 -33.75 33.91 -41.28
C SER A 748 -33.08 32.62 -40.77
N TRP A 749 -32.08 32.73 -39.88
CA TRP A 749 -31.36 31.58 -39.31
C TRP A 749 -31.86 31.14 -37.93
N VAL A 750 -32.95 31.70 -37.39
CA VAL A 750 -33.54 31.28 -36.10
C VAL A 750 -33.79 29.78 -36.04
N VAL A 751 -34.22 29.18 -37.15
CA VAL A 751 -34.49 27.74 -37.26
C VAL A 751 -33.23 26.90 -37.05
N PHE A 752 -32.03 27.46 -37.21
CA PHE A 752 -30.77 26.77 -36.96
C PHE A 752 -30.14 27.13 -35.60
N SER A 753 -30.66 28.12 -34.88
CA SER A 753 -30.12 28.52 -33.56
C SER A 753 -30.29 27.44 -32.48
N PHE A 754 -31.23 26.50 -32.64
CA PHE A 754 -31.43 25.40 -31.66
C PHE A 754 -30.26 24.41 -31.64
N LEU A 755 -29.66 24.13 -32.79
CA LEU A 755 -28.71 23.02 -32.96
C LEU A 755 -27.35 23.30 -32.27
N PRO A 756 -26.73 24.49 -32.41
CA PRO A 756 -25.53 24.85 -31.66
C PRO A 756 -25.80 24.92 -30.15
N PHE A 757 -26.97 25.42 -29.74
CA PHE A 757 -27.33 25.54 -28.33
C PHE A 757 -27.47 24.17 -27.66
N LEU A 758 -28.02 23.18 -28.38
CA LEU A 758 -28.16 21.80 -27.91
C LEU A 758 -26.80 21.06 -27.88
N LEU A 759 -25.96 21.20 -28.91
CA LEU A 759 -24.73 20.41 -29.06
C LEU A 759 -23.51 20.99 -28.31
N LEU A 760 -23.30 22.31 -28.36
CA LEU A 760 -22.11 22.95 -27.77
C LEU A 760 -22.28 23.29 -26.29
N LEU A 761 -23.52 23.47 -25.81
CA LEU A 761 -23.77 23.96 -24.45
C LEU A 761 -24.14 22.85 -23.46
N ILE A 762 -24.80 21.78 -23.92
CA ILE A 762 -25.27 20.70 -23.04
C ILE A 762 -24.18 19.64 -22.85
N ILE A 763 -23.51 19.20 -23.91
CA ILE A 763 -22.61 18.03 -23.84
C ILE A 763 -21.34 18.32 -23.01
N PRO A 764 -20.58 19.42 -23.25
CA PRO A 764 -19.37 19.69 -22.47
C PRO A 764 -19.70 19.97 -21.00
N GLN A 765 -20.80 20.68 -20.75
CA GLN A 765 -21.19 21.06 -19.39
C GLN A 765 -21.76 19.88 -18.61
N PHE A 766 -22.50 18.97 -19.23
CA PHE A 766 -22.94 17.74 -18.60
C PHE A 766 -21.76 16.85 -18.18
N LEU A 767 -20.76 16.70 -19.07
CA LEU A 767 -19.55 15.92 -18.76
C LEU A 767 -18.72 16.56 -17.64
N LEU A 768 -18.56 17.89 -17.66
CA LEU A 768 -17.86 18.60 -16.60
C LEU A 768 -18.60 18.45 -15.26
N ASN A 769 -19.92 18.64 -15.25
CA ASN A 769 -20.73 18.50 -14.04
C ASN A 769 -20.76 17.08 -13.51
N LEU A 770 -20.74 16.07 -14.37
CA LEU A 770 -20.66 14.66 -13.95
C LEU A 770 -19.40 14.41 -13.11
N ILE A 771 -18.27 14.98 -13.53
CA ILE A 771 -16.97 14.86 -12.86
C ILE A 771 -16.93 15.69 -11.58
N THR A 772 -17.36 16.96 -11.62
CA THR A 772 -17.31 17.84 -10.44
C THR A 772 -18.28 17.38 -9.35
N CYS A 773 -19.48 16.92 -9.70
CA CYS A 773 -20.42 16.32 -8.74
C CYS A 773 -19.83 15.06 -8.09
N ALA A 774 -19.05 14.26 -8.84
CA ALA A 774 -18.38 13.09 -8.27
C ALA A 774 -17.31 13.49 -7.26
N ILE A 775 -16.54 14.54 -7.52
CA ILE A 775 -15.51 15.06 -6.60
C ILE A 775 -16.15 15.59 -5.31
N ILE A 776 -17.26 16.33 -5.43
CA ILE A 776 -17.98 16.86 -4.26
C ILE A 776 -18.57 15.71 -3.44
N ALA A 777 -19.29 14.79 -4.08
CA ALA A 777 -19.85 13.61 -3.41
C ALA A 777 -18.76 12.75 -2.75
N PHE A 778 -17.60 12.61 -3.39
CA PHE A 778 -16.46 11.91 -2.82
C PHE A 778 -15.93 12.60 -1.56
N THR A 779 -15.85 13.93 -1.56
CA THR A 779 -15.36 14.70 -0.40
C THR A 779 -16.27 14.50 0.82
N PHE A 780 -17.59 14.54 0.62
CA PHE A 780 -18.55 14.29 1.70
C PHE A 780 -18.58 12.83 2.15
N SER A 781 -18.56 11.89 1.21
CA SER A 781 -18.53 10.46 1.52
C SER A 781 -17.24 10.06 2.25
N ALA A 782 -16.10 10.59 1.83
CA ALA A 782 -14.81 10.35 2.48
C ALA A 782 -14.71 11.03 3.85
N GLY A 783 -15.42 12.15 4.05
CA GLY A 783 -15.58 12.81 5.34
C GLY A 783 -16.63 12.17 6.26
N GLY A 784 -17.27 11.07 5.85
CA GLY A 784 -18.30 10.38 6.64
C GLY A 784 -19.57 11.19 6.93
N LYS A 785 -19.81 12.29 6.19
CA LYS A 785 -20.96 13.17 6.42
C LYS A 785 -22.16 12.70 5.60
N ALA A 786 -23.31 12.52 6.24
CA ALA A 786 -24.58 12.28 5.56
C ALA A 786 -25.06 13.56 4.86
N ILE A 787 -25.69 13.40 3.69
CA ILE A 787 -26.25 14.51 2.91
C ILE A 787 -27.74 14.24 2.69
N THR A 788 -28.62 15.22 2.95
CA THR A 788 -30.05 15.15 2.59
C THR A 788 -30.31 15.70 1.18
N ALA A 789 -31.47 15.43 0.59
CA ALA A 789 -31.82 15.96 -0.73
C ALA A 789 -31.77 17.50 -0.82
N TRP A 790 -32.09 18.20 0.28
CA TRP A 790 -31.96 19.66 0.41
C TRP A 790 -30.52 20.15 0.24
N HIS A 791 -29.56 19.44 0.84
CA HIS A 791 -28.15 19.77 0.66
C HIS A 791 -27.69 19.54 -0.78
N CYS A 792 -28.18 18.47 -1.45
CA CYS A 792 -27.89 18.26 -2.86
C CYS A 792 -28.39 19.40 -3.74
N LEU A 793 -29.59 19.93 -3.48
CA LEU A 793 -30.12 21.11 -4.18
C LEU A 793 -29.24 22.34 -3.94
N GLY A 794 -28.90 22.62 -2.67
CA GLY A 794 -28.04 23.76 -2.31
C GLY A 794 -26.66 23.70 -2.98
N ILE A 795 -26.01 22.53 -2.94
CA ILE A 795 -24.73 22.28 -3.64
C ILE A 795 -24.90 22.46 -5.14
N GLY A 796 -25.99 21.94 -5.72
CA GLY A 796 -26.30 22.08 -7.15
C GLY A 796 -26.48 23.53 -7.58
N CYS A 797 -27.14 24.37 -6.77
CA CYS A 797 -27.27 25.81 -7.00
C CYS A 797 -25.91 26.51 -7.00
N VAL A 798 -25.09 26.26 -5.97
CA VAL A 798 -23.76 26.87 -5.83
C VAL A 798 -22.86 26.47 -7.00
N GLN A 799 -22.83 25.17 -7.34
CA GLN A 799 -22.03 24.67 -8.46
C GLN A 799 -22.46 25.30 -9.80
N SER A 800 -23.77 25.43 -10.03
CA SER A 800 -24.30 26.05 -11.26
C SER A 800 -23.92 27.53 -11.35
N LEU A 801 -23.99 28.27 -10.23
CA LEU A 801 -23.59 29.67 -10.15
C LEU A 801 -22.10 29.85 -10.48
N PHE A 802 -21.22 29.01 -9.91
CA PHE A 802 -19.80 29.03 -10.26
C PHE A 802 -19.56 28.69 -11.73
N SER A 803 -20.29 27.72 -12.29
CA SER A 803 -20.18 27.38 -13.71
C SER A 803 -20.59 28.54 -14.62
N ILE A 804 -21.62 29.31 -14.25
CA ILE A 804 -22.06 30.50 -14.99
C ILE A 804 -21.00 31.59 -14.91
N ILE A 805 -20.47 31.88 -13.72
CA ILE A 805 -19.41 32.88 -13.52
C ILE A 805 -18.20 32.53 -14.38
N PHE A 806 -17.74 31.28 -14.33
CA PHE A 806 -16.57 30.83 -15.09
C PHE A 806 -16.82 30.87 -16.60
N SER A 807 -18.04 30.56 -17.05
CA SER A 807 -18.45 30.71 -18.46
C SER A 807 -18.43 32.17 -18.90
N TYR A 808 -18.92 33.09 -18.06
CA TYR A 808 -18.93 34.53 -18.35
C TYR A 808 -17.51 35.11 -18.40
N THR A 809 -16.59 34.60 -17.58
CA THR A 809 -15.18 35.04 -17.60
C THR A 809 -14.44 34.64 -18.88
N ARG A 810 -14.89 33.61 -19.60
CA ARG A 810 -14.31 33.20 -20.90
C ARG A 810 -15.01 33.84 -22.10
N ILE A 811 -16.27 34.23 -21.98
CA ILE A 811 -17.02 34.83 -23.10
C ILE A 811 -16.56 36.25 -23.45
N LEU A 812 -15.88 36.97 -22.55
CA LEU A 812 -15.24 38.26 -22.89
C LEU A 812 -13.99 38.12 -23.79
N GLN A 813 -13.48 36.91 -24.00
CA GLN A 813 -12.39 36.63 -24.94
C GLN A 813 -12.89 36.13 -26.31
N THR A 814 -14.19 35.85 -26.45
CA THR A 814 -14.79 35.32 -27.69
C THR A 814 -15.87 36.24 -28.27
N LEU A 815 -16.28 37.27 -27.51
CA LEU A 815 -17.09 38.41 -27.95
C LEU A 815 -16.17 39.62 -28.11
#